data_AF-A0A3M2AAJ4-F1
#
_entry.id   AF-A0A3M2AAJ4-F1
#
_cell.length_a   1.000
_cell.length_b   1.000
_cell.length_c   1.000
_cell.angle_alpha   90.00
_cell.angle_beta   90.00
_cell.angle_gamma   90.00
#
_symmetry.space_group_name_H-M   'P 1'
#
loop_
_entity.id
_entity.type
_entity.pdbx_description
1 polymer ?
#
loop_
_entity_poly.entity_id
_entity_poly.type
_entity_poly.pdbx_seq_one_letter_code
_entity_poly.pdbx_strand_id
1 'polypeptide(L)'
;MSTILKWIARLLGGLVAVLVVIFLIAAAFPLPQDPPVDMENHGAGASSVEPSYSGLQREFPPLNEPPDNPTTPEKVALGRLLFFDPVLSENNEMACATCHQPDLGFSDGKPRATGLDGVELARNTPTLWNVGYAKNLFWDGRISSLEEQAAVPLTHPQEMSTQDTEALVAELKAIPEYVALFDAAFGGGEEAITLENITRALAAFERTLITNNSPFDRYAAGDFNALTPQQRRGLAIFRSGATRCFECHTAPTFASDTFRVIGVPDDDPGRAAVAEDGTFGAFKVPTLRNIALTAPYMHDGSMATLEEVIDFYAKGGGRAHGVENVDVFVSGFELTDQEKADLIAFLYALTDESNLPEIPTSVPSGLPVIERIENPAREVAATYNVGDTKAETAESRAPVTITVAPGETIQAAVDRAQPGDTIEIPYGIYHERVVVDMNDITLRGIPNEQGEFPILDGEGKLSEGVIASGNNFTVGNLHVRNYTDNGVLVEGVTNVHFHDIFAENTGTYGVYPVQSTNVLIERVEVTGVDDAGIYAGQCENVVVRDSVAYGNVLGIELENTLGGEVYNNHTYDNTVGIFIVILPQLTSKISANTKVYDNISEDNNHENFAPEGALARSAPSGVGILLLGTDNAEVYNNVVRNNKTTGVAVFSLTGTGVFDVNELDVGPLPEGNWVHDNTYENNGYDPDPFVKELGIPVGDILWDGSGNNNRFNEENATSFPPLLPGDGWPGFVRRGYGNILNFLIGLVS
;
A
#
# COMPACT_ATOMS: atom_id res chain seq x y z
N MET A 1 -58.44 6.67 -47.02
CA MET A 1 -57.59 7.06 -45.88
C MET A 1 -57.70 8.57 -45.69
N SER A 2 -58.26 9.05 -44.58
CA SER A 2 -58.59 10.47 -44.35
C SER A 2 -57.33 11.35 -44.32
N THR A 3 -57.48 12.64 -44.63
CA THR A 3 -56.40 13.64 -44.61
C THR A 3 -55.66 13.68 -43.26
N ILE A 4 -56.36 13.36 -42.17
CA ILE A 4 -55.81 13.25 -40.81
C ILE A 4 -54.81 12.09 -40.69
N LEU A 5 -55.12 10.91 -41.25
CA LEU A 5 -54.18 9.77 -41.23
C LEU A 5 -52.87 10.07 -41.97
N LYS A 6 -52.92 10.86 -43.04
CA LYS A 6 -51.70 11.28 -43.78
C LYS A 6 -50.85 12.27 -42.98
N TRP A 7 -51.47 13.14 -42.20
CA TRP A 7 -50.77 14.07 -41.29
C TRP A 7 -50.12 13.32 -40.13
N ILE A 8 -50.85 12.40 -39.49
CA ILE A 8 -50.31 11.54 -38.43
C ILE A 8 -49.14 10.70 -38.97
N ALA A 9 -49.27 10.09 -40.15
CA ALA A 9 -48.18 9.31 -40.76
C ALA A 9 -46.94 10.17 -41.09
N ARG A 10 -47.12 11.43 -41.51
CA ARG A 10 -46.00 12.36 -41.76
C ARG A 10 -45.31 12.81 -40.48
N LEU A 11 -46.08 13.08 -39.41
CA LEU A 11 -45.54 13.44 -38.10
C LEU A 11 -44.77 12.26 -37.48
N LEU A 12 -45.34 11.06 -37.52
CA LEU A 12 -44.65 9.84 -37.07
C LEU A 12 -43.40 9.56 -37.92
N GLY A 13 -43.48 9.70 -39.24
CA GLY A 13 -42.31 9.54 -40.12
C GLY A 13 -41.21 10.57 -39.84
N GLY A 14 -41.57 11.82 -39.56
CA GLY A 14 -40.62 12.87 -39.16
C GLY A 14 -39.98 12.58 -37.80
N LEU A 15 -40.75 12.13 -36.82
CA LEU A 15 -40.25 11.74 -35.50
C LEU A 15 -39.28 10.56 -35.61
N VAL A 16 -39.63 9.52 -36.38
CA VAL A 16 -38.76 8.37 -36.62
C VAL A 16 -37.46 8.81 -37.29
N ALA A 17 -37.51 9.70 -38.29
CA ALA A 17 -36.31 10.23 -38.94
C ALA A 17 -35.40 10.98 -37.95
N VAL A 18 -35.97 11.79 -37.05
CA VAL A 18 -35.22 12.48 -35.99
C VAL A 18 -34.58 11.48 -35.03
N LEU A 19 -35.33 10.48 -34.57
CA LEU A 19 -34.81 9.44 -33.67
C LEU A 19 -33.69 8.61 -34.33
N VAL A 20 -33.81 8.29 -35.62
CA VAL A 20 -32.74 7.61 -36.38
C VAL A 20 -31.51 8.51 -36.50
N VAL A 21 -31.67 9.81 -36.75
CA VAL A 21 -30.53 10.74 -36.79
C VAL A 21 -29.87 10.84 -35.41
N ILE A 22 -30.63 10.99 -34.33
CA ILE A 22 -30.10 11.00 -32.96
C ILE A 22 -29.33 9.71 -32.67
N PHE A 23 -29.89 8.55 -33.04
CA PHE A 23 -29.22 7.27 -32.87
C PHE A 23 -27.94 7.15 -33.69
N LEU A 24 -27.94 7.59 -34.95
CA LEU A 24 -26.74 7.57 -35.80
C LEU A 24 -25.65 8.50 -35.25
N ILE A 25 -26.03 9.66 -34.72
CA ILE A 25 -25.11 10.58 -34.04
C ILE A 25 -24.54 9.90 -32.79
N ALA A 26 -25.39 9.36 -31.92
CA ALA A 26 -24.98 8.63 -30.72
C ALA A 26 -24.07 7.43 -31.06
N ALA A 27 -24.38 6.67 -32.11
CA ALA A 27 -23.59 5.53 -32.56
C ALA A 27 -22.25 5.91 -33.22
N ALA A 28 -22.13 7.14 -33.72
CA ALA A 28 -20.91 7.64 -34.35
C ALA A 28 -19.86 8.10 -33.34
N PHE A 29 -20.28 8.52 -32.14
CA PHE A 29 -19.36 8.89 -31.08
C PHE A 29 -18.90 7.64 -30.31
N PRO A 30 -17.58 7.44 -30.14
CA PRO A 30 -17.10 6.40 -29.24
C PRO A 30 -17.57 6.70 -27.81
N LEU A 31 -17.87 5.65 -27.05
CA LEU A 31 -18.04 5.78 -25.60
C LEU A 31 -16.70 6.23 -25.00
N PRO A 32 -16.71 6.96 -23.87
CA PRO A 32 -15.51 7.15 -23.07
C PRO A 32 -14.86 5.77 -22.83
N GLN A 33 -13.54 5.74 -22.93
CA GLN A 33 -12.74 4.56 -22.62
C GLN A 33 -11.82 4.92 -21.49
N ASP A 34 -11.53 3.94 -20.65
CA ASP A 34 -10.54 4.11 -19.61
C ASP A 34 -9.15 4.40 -20.19
N PRO A 35 -8.33 5.18 -19.46
CA PRO A 35 -6.94 5.34 -19.83
C PRO A 35 -6.27 3.96 -19.90
N PRO A 36 -5.35 3.72 -20.87
CA PRO A 36 -4.63 2.46 -20.92
C PRO A 36 -3.85 2.26 -19.62
N VAL A 37 -4.07 1.12 -18.97
CA VAL A 37 -3.34 0.71 -17.76
C VAL A 37 -2.15 -0.15 -18.16
N ASP A 38 -1.03 -0.02 -17.44
CA ASP A 38 0.14 -0.88 -17.61
C ASP A 38 -0.20 -2.30 -17.16
N MET A 39 -0.29 -3.24 -18.09
CA MET A 39 -0.56 -4.66 -17.81
C MET A 39 0.68 -5.40 -17.29
N GLU A 40 1.89 -4.87 -17.50
CA GLU A 40 3.15 -5.52 -17.13
C GLU A 40 3.59 -5.15 -15.70
N ASN A 41 3.29 -3.93 -15.22
CA ASN A 41 3.62 -3.48 -13.86
C ASN A 41 2.40 -2.94 -13.11
N HIS A 42 1.48 -3.85 -12.74
CA HIS A 42 0.21 -3.50 -12.11
C HIS A 42 0.17 -3.79 -10.60
N GLY A 43 1.31 -3.95 -9.93
CA GLY A 43 1.38 -3.95 -8.47
C GLY A 43 0.99 -5.24 -7.75
N ALA A 44 0.82 -6.37 -8.46
CA ALA A 44 0.82 -7.69 -7.82
C ALA A 44 2.23 -7.92 -7.24
N GLY A 45 2.37 -7.74 -5.93
CA GLY A 45 3.62 -7.59 -5.20
C GLY A 45 4.46 -8.85 -5.01
N ALA A 46 4.72 -9.61 -6.07
CA ALA A 46 5.88 -10.51 -6.04
C ALA A 46 7.15 -9.69 -5.76
N SER A 47 8.08 -10.25 -4.98
CA SER A 47 9.44 -9.70 -4.82
C SER A 47 9.98 -9.32 -6.20
N SER A 48 10.27 -8.03 -6.41
CA SER A 48 10.84 -7.55 -7.67
C SER A 48 12.29 -8.05 -7.89
N VAL A 49 12.83 -8.81 -6.94
CA VAL A 49 14.20 -9.33 -6.94
C VAL A 49 14.20 -10.85 -7.16
N GLU A 50 15.00 -11.29 -8.13
CA GLU A 50 15.22 -12.70 -8.47
C GLU A 50 16.65 -13.16 -8.13
N PRO A 51 16.85 -14.30 -7.43
CA PRO A 51 15.81 -15.13 -6.82
C PRO A 51 15.21 -14.44 -5.58
N SER A 52 13.89 -14.52 -5.41
CA SER A 52 13.22 -14.03 -4.21
C SER A 52 13.41 -14.99 -3.03
N TYR A 53 14.09 -14.54 -1.98
CA TYR A 53 14.27 -15.33 -0.75
C TYR A 53 13.13 -15.12 0.28
N SER A 54 12.37 -14.02 0.13
CA SER A 54 11.10 -13.73 0.83
C SER A 54 10.31 -12.68 0.03
N GLY A 55 9.01 -12.57 0.26
CA GLY A 55 8.17 -11.47 -0.24
C GLY A 55 8.46 -10.11 0.42
N LEU A 56 9.37 -10.07 1.41
CA LEU A 56 9.86 -8.84 2.03
C LEU A 56 10.99 -8.19 1.25
N GLN A 57 11.69 -8.95 0.39
CA GLN A 57 12.80 -8.40 -0.38
C GLN A 57 12.28 -7.57 -1.55
N ARG A 58 12.62 -6.28 -1.57
CA ARG A 58 12.22 -5.36 -2.63
C ARG A 58 13.43 -4.63 -3.20
N GLU A 59 13.37 -4.33 -4.49
CA GLU A 59 14.41 -3.54 -5.16
C GLU A 59 14.37 -2.09 -4.65
N PHE A 60 15.54 -1.54 -4.32
CA PHE A 60 15.64 -0.12 -4.00
C PHE A 60 15.32 0.72 -5.22
N PRO A 61 14.61 1.86 -5.07
CA PRO A 61 14.37 2.74 -6.20
C PRO A 61 15.69 3.25 -6.78
N PRO A 62 15.72 3.68 -8.06
CA PRO A 62 16.89 4.35 -8.60
C PRO A 62 17.21 5.60 -7.79
N LEU A 63 18.50 5.91 -7.63
CA LEU A 63 18.93 7.15 -7.00
C LEU A 63 18.41 8.35 -7.82
N ASN A 64 18.05 9.42 -7.11
CA ASN A 64 17.72 10.71 -7.69
C ASN A 64 19.02 11.40 -8.18
N GLU A 65 19.49 10.94 -9.33
CA GLU A 65 20.73 11.37 -9.99
C GLU A 65 20.40 12.08 -11.31
N PRO A 66 20.61 13.41 -11.40
CA PRO A 66 20.49 14.15 -12.64
C PRO A 66 21.51 13.64 -13.69
N PRO A 67 21.10 13.44 -14.97
CA PRO A 67 22.02 12.97 -16.00
C PRO A 67 23.26 13.85 -16.24
N ASP A 68 23.18 15.13 -15.90
CA ASP A 68 24.27 16.10 -16.01
C ASP A 68 25.18 16.16 -14.77
N ASN A 69 24.82 15.49 -13.67
CA ASN A 69 25.68 15.30 -12.50
C ASN A 69 25.76 13.84 -12.03
N PRO A 70 26.36 12.94 -12.84
CA PRO A 70 26.58 11.56 -12.41
C PRO A 70 27.56 11.52 -11.22
N THR A 71 27.31 10.61 -10.29
CA THR A 71 28.14 10.33 -9.11
C THR A 71 29.40 9.63 -9.56
N THR A 72 30.56 10.22 -9.25
CA THR A 72 31.88 9.63 -9.51
C THR A 72 32.71 9.58 -8.22
N PRO A 73 33.69 8.66 -8.11
CA PRO A 73 34.56 8.59 -6.94
C PRO A 73 35.23 9.94 -6.59
N GLU A 74 35.62 10.71 -7.61
CA GLU A 74 36.27 12.00 -7.44
C GLU A 74 35.31 13.06 -6.87
N LYS A 75 34.06 13.12 -7.38
CA LYS A 75 33.02 14.02 -6.84
C LYS A 75 32.63 13.64 -5.42
N VAL A 76 32.51 12.34 -5.12
CA VAL A 76 32.23 11.84 -3.77
C VAL A 76 33.33 12.23 -2.80
N ALA A 77 34.60 12.05 -3.18
CA ALA A 77 35.73 12.41 -2.32
C ALA A 77 35.78 13.93 -2.03
N LEU A 78 35.58 14.75 -3.07
CA LEU A 78 35.49 16.21 -2.94
C LEU A 78 34.29 16.62 -2.07
N GLY A 79 33.11 16.11 -2.37
CA GLY A 79 31.86 16.38 -1.66
C GLY A 79 31.96 16.03 -0.18
N ARG A 80 32.56 14.87 0.14
CA ARG A 80 32.81 14.48 1.52
C ARG A 80 33.67 15.52 2.24
N LEU A 81 34.76 16.00 1.64
CA LEU A 81 35.60 17.00 2.30
C LEU A 81 34.85 18.33 2.52
N LEU A 82 34.11 18.79 1.51
CA LEU A 82 33.26 19.98 1.61
C LEU A 82 32.18 19.86 2.70
N PHE A 83 31.55 18.69 2.83
CA PHE A 83 30.50 18.42 3.82
C PHE A 83 30.98 18.62 5.27
N PHE A 84 32.26 18.36 5.53
CA PHE A 84 32.88 18.50 6.85
C PHE A 84 33.66 19.81 7.03
N ASP A 85 33.80 20.64 5.99
CA ASP A 85 34.65 21.84 6.02
C ASP A 85 33.82 23.10 6.35
N PRO A 86 34.07 23.78 7.48
CA PRO A 86 33.35 25.00 7.84
C PRO A 86 33.54 26.17 6.87
N VAL A 87 34.51 26.08 5.96
CA VAL A 87 34.80 27.10 4.92
C VAL A 87 33.58 27.47 4.07
N LEU A 88 32.55 26.62 4.05
CA LEU A 88 31.32 26.86 3.32
C LEU A 88 30.37 27.88 3.99
N SER A 89 30.59 28.22 5.27
CA SER A 89 29.77 29.18 6.02
C SER A 89 30.40 30.56 6.06
N GLU A 90 29.57 31.61 6.14
CA GLU A 90 30.03 33.01 6.10
C GLU A 90 31.08 33.36 7.16
N ASN A 91 31.01 32.72 8.34
CA ASN A 91 31.91 32.97 9.45
C ASN A 91 32.96 31.87 9.67
N ASN A 92 33.01 30.85 8.80
CA ASN A 92 33.91 29.70 8.92
C ASN A 92 33.74 28.87 10.21
N GLU A 93 32.54 28.85 10.82
CA GLU A 93 32.24 28.11 12.05
C GLU A 93 31.27 26.94 11.86
N MET A 94 30.57 26.85 10.73
CA MET A 94 29.56 25.82 10.46
C MET A 94 29.83 25.04 9.18
N ALA A 95 29.76 23.72 9.28
CA ALA A 95 29.77 22.79 8.14
C ALA A 95 28.43 22.04 8.04
N CYS A 96 28.13 21.38 6.92
CA CYS A 96 26.93 20.54 6.78
C CYS A 96 26.87 19.48 7.91
N ALA A 97 28.01 18.90 8.25
CA ALA A 97 28.16 17.92 9.33
C ALA A 97 27.86 18.47 10.74
N THR A 98 27.72 19.79 10.91
CA THR A 98 27.36 20.41 12.22
C THR A 98 25.92 20.10 12.58
N CYS A 99 25.01 20.18 11.60
CA CYS A 99 23.60 19.83 11.78
C CYS A 99 23.33 18.38 11.38
N HIS A 100 24.01 17.87 10.35
CA HIS A 100 23.88 16.48 9.91
C HIS A 100 25.03 15.63 10.45
N GLN A 101 25.06 15.47 11.77
CA GLN A 101 26.18 14.88 12.48
C GLN A 101 26.17 13.35 12.32
N PRO A 102 27.23 12.71 11.77
CA PRO A 102 27.22 11.28 11.46
C PRO A 102 27.03 10.36 12.68
N ASP A 103 27.58 10.73 13.84
CA ASP A 103 27.37 10.03 15.10
C ASP A 103 25.92 10.09 15.62
N LEU A 104 25.13 11.08 15.20
CA LEU A 104 23.72 11.24 15.54
C LEU A 104 22.83 10.84 14.34
N GLY A 105 23.29 9.87 13.54
CA GLY A 105 22.52 9.36 12.40
C GLY A 105 22.29 10.39 11.30
N PHE A 106 23.24 11.30 11.09
CA PHE A 106 23.11 12.46 10.19
C PHE A 106 21.97 13.42 10.58
N SER A 107 21.71 13.54 11.88
CA SER A 107 20.87 14.58 12.51
C SER A 107 21.69 15.34 13.56
N ASP A 108 21.07 16.25 14.33
CA ASP A 108 21.75 17.05 15.36
C ASP A 108 21.37 16.71 16.80
N GLY A 109 20.45 15.74 17.00
CA GLY A 109 19.97 15.33 18.32
C GLY A 109 19.17 16.40 19.07
N LYS A 110 18.62 17.41 18.37
CA LYS A 110 17.85 18.51 18.97
C LYS A 110 16.40 18.54 18.46
N PRO A 111 15.46 19.05 19.25
CA PRO A 111 14.10 19.28 18.75
C PRO A 111 14.08 20.22 17.55
N ARG A 112 14.86 21.31 17.64
CA ARG A 112 15.07 22.28 16.58
C ARG A 112 16.54 22.63 16.47
N ALA A 113 17.01 22.76 15.24
CA ALA A 113 18.40 23.03 14.96
C ALA A 113 18.83 24.41 15.46
N THR A 114 20.13 24.54 15.72
CA THR A 114 20.77 25.82 16.05
C THR A 114 21.58 26.27 14.84
N GLY A 115 21.09 27.30 14.17
CA GLY A 115 21.74 27.95 13.05
C GLY A 115 22.86 28.92 13.47
N LEU A 116 23.31 29.75 12.53
CA LEU A 116 24.35 30.76 12.78
C LEU A 116 23.97 31.69 13.95
N ASP A 117 24.97 32.17 14.68
CA ASP A 117 24.80 33.09 15.83
C ASP A 117 23.85 32.58 16.94
N GLY A 118 23.56 31.28 16.97
CA GLY A 118 22.71 30.66 17.99
C GLY A 118 21.21 30.79 17.73
N VAL A 119 20.81 31.13 16.49
CA VAL A 119 19.39 31.23 16.11
C VAL A 119 18.76 29.83 16.12
N GLU A 120 17.62 29.67 16.80
CA GLU A 120 16.83 28.44 16.72
C GLU A 120 16.06 28.40 15.39
N LEU A 121 16.18 27.30 14.65
CA LEU A 121 15.50 27.09 13.36
C LEU A 121 14.09 26.50 13.57
N ALA A 122 13.28 26.52 12.52
CA ALA A 122 11.85 26.18 12.64
C ALA A 122 11.56 24.67 12.84
N ARG A 123 12.44 23.79 12.35
CA ARG A 123 12.18 22.34 12.27
C ARG A 123 13.34 21.52 12.83
N ASN A 124 13.03 20.27 13.15
CA ASN A 124 14.01 19.22 13.45
C ASN A 124 14.86 18.91 12.19
N THR A 125 16.15 18.61 12.40
CA THR A 125 17.07 18.25 11.32
C THR A 125 16.81 16.81 10.86
N PRO A 126 16.29 16.59 9.64
CA PRO A 126 16.06 15.23 9.17
C PRO A 126 17.39 14.51 8.91
N THR A 127 17.39 13.18 9.02
CA THR A 127 18.55 12.36 8.63
C THR A 127 18.86 12.48 7.14
N LEU A 128 20.14 12.36 6.78
CA LEU A 128 20.59 12.19 5.39
C LEU A 128 20.71 10.72 4.96
N TRP A 129 20.50 9.75 5.86
CA TRP A 129 20.45 8.35 5.46
C TRP A 129 19.36 8.15 4.41
N ASN A 130 19.73 7.48 3.31
CA ASN A 130 18.88 7.21 2.15
C ASN A 130 18.33 8.44 1.42
N VAL A 131 18.85 9.65 1.68
CA VAL A 131 18.36 10.88 1.04
C VAL A 131 18.52 10.84 -0.49
N GLY A 132 19.50 10.08 -0.99
CA GLY A 132 19.70 9.85 -2.42
C GLY A 132 18.52 9.23 -3.16
N TYR A 133 17.55 8.61 -2.47
CA TYR A 133 16.34 8.05 -3.09
C TYR A 133 15.16 9.02 -3.13
N ALA A 134 15.19 10.12 -2.36
CA ALA A 134 14.06 11.03 -2.23
C ALA A 134 13.88 11.89 -3.49
N LYS A 135 12.64 12.02 -3.97
CA LYS A 135 12.29 12.94 -5.07
C LYS A 135 11.78 14.28 -4.57
N ASN A 136 11.33 14.33 -3.32
CA ASN A 136 10.96 15.55 -2.61
C ASN A 136 11.88 15.73 -1.39
N LEU A 137 12.56 16.87 -1.28
CA LEU A 137 13.52 17.19 -0.21
C LEU A 137 12.98 18.28 0.71
N PHE A 138 13.54 18.34 1.93
CA PHE A 138 12.94 19.00 3.11
C PHE A 138 11.64 18.34 3.59
N TRP A 139 11.19 18.73 4.79
CA TRP A 139 9.93 18.29 5.39
C TRP A 139 8.69 18.65 4.55
N ASP A 140 8.71 19.78 3.83
CA ASP A 140 7.62 20.25 2.97
C ASP A 140 7.77 19.84 1.49
N GLY A 141 8.89 19.20 1.13
CA GLY A 141 9.13 18.68 -0.20
C GLY A 141 9.27 19.76 -1.28
N ARG A 142 9.75 20.95 -0.93
CA ARG A 142 9.79 22.11 -1.84
C ARG A 142 10.86 22.06 -2.93
N ILE A 143 11.83 21.14 -2.82
CA ILE A 143 12.94 20.95 -3.77
C ILE A 143 12.98 19.50 -4.24
N SER A 144 13.40 19.28 -5.48
CA SER A 144 13.42 17.95 -6.12
C SER A 144 14.80 17.38 -6.42
N SER A 145 15.90 18.11 -6.16
CA SER A 145 17.26 17.62 -6.36
C SER A 145 18.19 17.98 -5.19
N LEU A 146 19.16 17.12 -4.91
CA LEU A 146 20.16 17.37 -3.86
C LEU A 146 21.04 18.57 -4.19
N GLU A 147 21.31 18.80 -5.47
CA GLU A 147 22.07 19.95 -5.96
C GLU A 147 21.39 21.28 -5.60
N GLU A 148 20.08 21.37 -5.81
CA GLU A 148 19.30 22.55 -5.41
C GLU A 148 19.15 22.62 -3.89
N GLN A 149 18.95 21.47 -3.22
CA GLN A 149 18.78 21.42 -1.78
C GLN A 149 20.03 21.93 -1.08
N ALA A 150 21.23 21.50 -1.49
CA ALA A 150 22.50 21.90 -0.89
C ALA A 150 22.80 23.41 -1.04
N ALA A 151 22.22 24.08 -2.06
CA ALA A 151 22.37 25.53 -2.23
C ALA A 151 21.56 26.34 -1.20
N VAL A 152 20.44 25.78 -0.71
CA VAL A 152 19.55 26.46 0.24
C VAL A 152 20.24 26.70 1.60
N PRO A 153 20.72 25.68 2.35
CA PRO A 153 21.34 25.90 3.65
C PRO A 153 22.60 26.76 3.56
N LEU A 154 23.36 26.62 2.45
CA LEU A 154 24.55 27.41 2.17
C LEU A 154 24.23 28.91 2.17
N THR A 155 23.12 29.31 1.55
CA THR A 155 22.76 30.73 1.35
C THR A 155 21.70 31.24 2.33
N HIS A 156 21.08 30.38 3.13
CA HIS A 156 20.03 30.76 4.07
C HIS A 156 20.62 31.59 5.23
N PRO A 157 20.07 32.79 5.53
CA PRO A 157 20.67 33.74 6.48
C PRO A 157 20.68 33.26 7.93
N GLN A 158 19.87 32.26 8.27
CA GLN A 158 19.84 31.67 9.61
C GLN A 158 20.66 30.38 9.68
N GLU A 159 21.15 29.83 8.56
CA GLU A 159 21.90 28.57 8.53
C GLU A 159 23.39 28.81 8.32
N MET A 160 23.89 28.73 7.08
CA MET A 160 25.32 28.98 6.79
C MET A 160 25.60 30.42 6.31
N SER A 161 24.55 31.18 5.96
CA SER A 161 24.56 32.62 5.65
C SER A 161 25.51 33.07 4.53
N THR A 162 25.98 32.20 3.64
CA THR A 162 26.87 32.61 2.55
C THR A 162 26.13 33.46 1.51
N GLN A 163 26.08 34.77 1.73
CA GLN A 163 25.45 35.74 0.83
C GLN A 163 26.36 36.13 -0.35
N ASP A 164 27.68 36.17 -0.13
CA ASP A 164 28.69 36.47 -1.15
C ASP A 164 29.32 35.16 -1.68
N THR A 165 28.62 34.54 -2.63
CA THR A 165 29.08 33.28 -3.24
C THR A 165 30.34 33.45 -4.09
N GLU A 166 30.63 34.66 -4.59
CA GLU A 166 31.88 34.96 -5.28
C GLU A 166 33.07 34.95 -4.30
N ALA A 167 32.87 35.50 -3.09
CA ALA A 167 33.86 35.44 -2.02
C ALA A 167 34.14 34.01 -1.57
N LEU A 168 33.10 33.18 -1.38
CA LEU A 168 33.27 31.75 -1.07
C LEU A 168 34.11 31.04 -2.15
N VAL A 169 33.76 31.25 -3.42
CA VAL A 169 34.51 30.66 -4.54
C VAL A 169 35.97 31.14 -4.53
N ALA A 170 36.21 32.44 -4.28
CA ALA A 170 37.56 32.98 -4.19
C ALA A 170 38.36 32.39 -3.01
N GLU A 171 37.72 32.14 -1.87
CA GLU A 171 38.34 31.49 -0.71
C GLU A 171 38.74 30.04 -1.03
N LEU A 172 37.85 29.27 -1.64
CA LEU A 172 38.16 27.90 -2.09
C LEU A 172 39.28 27.86 -3.14
N LYS A 173 39.30 28.81 -4.09
CA LYS A 173 40.36 28.96 -5.09
C LYS A 173 41.73 29.28 -4.45
N ALA A 174 41.75 29.91 -3.28
CA ALA A 174 42.98 30.20 -2.54
C ALA A 174 43.58 28.97 -1.85
N ILE A 175 42.86 27.84 -1.80
CA ILE A 175 43.30 26.57 -1.18
C ILE A 175 43.79 25.62 -2.27
N PRO A 176 45.11 25.39 -2.43
CA PRO A 176 45.65 24.60 -3.55
C PRO A 176 45.14 23.15 -3.62
N GLU A 177 44.81 22.58 -2.46
CA GLU A 177 44.25 21.23 -2.39
C GLU A 177 42.83 21.17 -2.97
N TYR A 178 41.97 22.17 -2.70
CA TYR A 178 40.66 22.25 -3.35
C TYR A 178 40.78 22.45 -4.85
N VAL A 179 41.70 23.29 -5.34
CA VAL A 179 41.96 23.43 -6.78
C VAL A 179 42.25 22.08 -7.45
N ALA A 180 43.08 21.24 -6.83
CA ALA A 180 43.38 19.91 -7.34
C ALA A 180 42.18 18.95 -7.28
N LEU A 181 41.39 18.99 -6.20
CA LEU A 181 40.21 18.13 -6.03
C LEU A 181 39.09 18.50 -7.02
N PHE A 182 38.83 19.79 -7.24
CA PHE A 182 37.85 20.25 -8.22
C PHE A 182 38.27 19.92 -9.67
N ASP A 183 39.56 20.08 -10.01
CA ASP A 183 40.06 19.68 -11.32
C ASP A 183 39.93 18.16 -11.55
N ALA A 184 40.16 17.34 -10.52
CA ALA A 184 39.95 15.90 -10.61
C ALA A 184 38.47 15.52 -10.80
N ALA A 185 37.55 16.23 -10.13
CA ALA A 185 36.12 15.92 -10.16
C ALA A 185 35.39 16.45 -11.40
N PHE A 186 35.78 17.61 -11.93
CA PHE A 186 35.06 18.30 -13.00
C PHE A 186 35.92 18.72 -14.19
N GLY A 187 37.25 18.75 -14.03
CA GLY A 187 38.19 19.28 -15.01
C GLY A 187 38.13 20.79 -15.15
N GLY A 188 39.23 21.40 -15.60
CA GLY A 188 39.30 22.84 -15.87
C GLY A 188 40.15 23.65 -14.89
N GLY A 189 40.93 22.98 -14.04
CA GLY A 189 41.80 23.59 -13.05
C GLY A 189 41.01 24.41 -12.04
N GLU A 190 41.51 25.61 -11.74
CA GLU A 190 40.88 26.55 -10.82
C GLU A 190 39.47 26.98 -11.25
N GLU A 191 39.17 27.00 -12.56
CA GLU A 191 37.85 27.39 -13.07
C GLU A 191 36.77 26.33 -12.82
N ALA A 192 37.15 25.13 -12.38
CA ALA A 192 36.22 24.11 -11.92
C ALA A 192 35.56 24.48 -10.58
N ILE A 193 36.13 25.42 -9.81
CA ILE A 193 35.57 25.86 -8.54
C ILE A 193 34.46 26.88 -8.81
N THR A 194 33.23 26.41 -8.77
CA THR A 194 32.00 27.20 -8.91
C THR A 194 30.99 26.77 -7.86
N LEU A 195 30.02 27.64 -7.55
CA LEU A 195 28.91 27.28 -6.66
C LEU A 195 28.17 26.03 -7.13
N GLU A 196 27.93 25.92 -8.44
CA GLU A 196 27.30 24.76 -9.07
C GLU A 196 28.10 23.48 -8.84
N ASN A 197 29.43 23.51 -8.97
CA ASN A 197 30.25 22.32 -8.74
C ASN A 197 30.41 21.99 -7.25
N ILE A 198 30.33 22.97 -6.35
CA ILE A 198 30.27 22.74 -4.89
C ILE A 198 29.03 21.90 -4.56
N THR A 199 27.84 22.36 -4.97
CA THR A 199 26.59 21.66 -4.66
C THR A 199 26.49 20.31 -5.37
N ARG A 200 27.00 20.20 -6.60
CA ARG A 200 27.11 18.92 -7.32
C ARG A 200 28.01 17.89 -6.63
N ALA A 201 29.12 18.34 -6.04
CA ALA A 201 30.00 17.45 -5.28
C ALA A 201 29.35 17.01 -3.96
N LEU A 202 28.71 17.93 -3.23
CA LEU A 202 27.94 17.61 -2.01
C LEU A 202 26.85 16.57 -2.31
N ALA A 203 26.02 16.82 -3.33
CA ALA A 203 24.97 15.90 -3.75
C ALA A 203 25.51 14.51 -4.13
N ALA A 204 26.66 14.44 -4.82
CA ALA A 204 27.31 13.17 -5.14
C ALA A 204 27.72 12.40 -3.88
N PHE A 205 28.24 13.08 -2.85
CA PHE A 205 28.57 12.45 -1.57
C PHE A 205 27.31 11.99 -0.81
N GLU A 206 26.27 12.82 -0.74
CA GLU A 206 25.02 12.49 -0.03
C GLU A 206 24.31 11.27 -0.63
N ARG A 207 24.41 11.06 -1.94
CA ARG A 207 23.92 9.83 -2.62
C ARG A 207 24.60 8.55 -2.17
N THR A 208 25.76 8.63 -1.51
CA THR A 208 26.48 7.45 -0.98
C THR A 208 26.03 7.05 0.42
N LEU A 209 25.22 7.88 1.09
CA LEU A 209 24.72 7.64 2.44
C LEU A 209 23.55 6.64 2.41
N ILE A 210 23.85 5.39 2.07
CA ILE A 210 22.85 4.33 1.83
C ILE A 210 22.86 3.28 2.94
N THR A 211 21.68 2.86 3.36
CA THR A 211 21.44 1.82 4.37
C THR A 211 20.68 0.68 3.72
N ASN A 212 21.36 -0.46 3.54
CA ASN A 212 20.84 -1.61 2.79
C ASN A 212 21.35 -2.96 3.33
N ASN A 213 21.93 -2.97 4.54
CA ASN A 213 22.45 -4.15 5.21
C ASN A 213 22.06 -4.20 6.70
N SER A 214 20.92 -3.61 7.05
CA SER A 214 20.30 -3.74 8.38
C SER A 214 19.92 -5.20 8.67
N PRO A 215 19.69 -5.57 9.94
CA PRO A 215 19.07 -6.85 10.29
C PRO A 215 17.82 -7.18 9.45
N PHE A 216 16.95 -6.19 9.17
CA PHE A 216 15.81 -6.38 8.28
C PHE A 216 16.24 -6.74 6.85
N ASP A 217 17.24 -6.06 6.28
CA ASP A 217 17.67 -6.34 4.89
C ASP A 217 18.21 -7.76 4.74
N ARG A 218 19.01 -8.21 5.71
CA ARG A 218 19.55 -9.57 5.71
C ARG A 218 18.43 -10.60 5.86
N TYR A 219 17.45 -10.33 6.73
CA TYR A 219 16.26 -11.16 6.90
C TYR A 219 15.44 -11.27 5.63
N ALA A 220 15.13 -10.14 4.99
CA ALA A 220 14.43 -10.11 3.73
C ALA A 220 15.20 -10.87 2.64
N ALA A 221 16.53 -10.81 2.66
CA ALA A 221 17.42 -11.56 1.76
C ALA A 221 17.65 -13.04 2.16
N GLY A 222 16.89 -13.59 3.12
CA GLY A 222 16.87 -15.02 3.46
C GLY A 222 17.72 -15.43 4.67
N ASP A 223 18.41 -14.50 5.33
CA ASP A 223 19.03 -14.76 6.64
C ASP A 223 17.96 -14.65 7.74
N PHE A 224 17.12 -15.68 7.87
CA PHE A 224 15.97 -15.66 8.79
C PHE A 224 16.34 -15.59 10.28
N ASN A 225 17.64 -15.68 10.61
CA ASN A 225 18.18 -15.47 11.96
C ASN A 225 18.67 -14.03 12.19
N ALA A 226 18.69 -13.18 11.15
CA ALA A 226 19.09 -11.78 11.28
C ALA A 226 18.09 -10.98 12.13
N LEU A 227 16.80 -11.33 12.10
CA LEU A 227 15.82 -10.83 13.05
C LEU A 227 15.63 -11.83 14.20
N THR A 228 15.59 -11.30 15.42
CA THR A 228 15.15 -12.08 16.58
C THR A 228 13.65 -12.40 16.50
N PRO A 229 13.13 -13.40 17.23
CA PRO A 229 11.69 -13.65 17.32
C PRO A 229 10.88 -12.41 17.72
N GLN A 230 11.44 -11.56 18.59
CA GLN A 230 10.80 -10.32 19.01
C GLN A 230 10.63 -9.34 17.83
N GLN A 231 11.68 -9.17 17.03
CA GLN A 231 11.69 -8.29 15.87
C GLN A 231 10.75 -8.79 14.76
N ARG A 232 10.63 -10.11 14.57
CA ARG A 232 9.68 -10.70 13.62
C ARG A 232 8.22 -10.40 14.01
N ARG A 233 7.88 -10.52 15.29
CA ARG A 233 6.55 -10.11 15.79
C ARG A 233 6.33 -8.60 15.62
N GLY A 234 7.37 -7.79 15.82
CA GLY A 234 7.33 -6.35 15.57
C GLY A 234 7.08 -5.98 14.11
N LEU A 235 7.74 -6.68 13.18
CA LEU A 235 7.54 -6.53 11.74
C LEU A 235 6.10 -6.89 11.34
N ALA A 236 5.55 -7.97 11.90
CA ALA A 236 4.15 -8.34 11.70
C ALA A 236 3.20 -7.22 12.17
N ILE A 237 3.41 -6.67 13.36
CA ILE A 237 2.61 -5.54 13.87
C ILE A 237 2.73 -4.32 12.95
N PHE A 238 3.94 -4.00 12.47
CA PHE A 238 4.18 -2.90 11.53
C PHE A 238 3.41 -3.05 10.20
N ARG A 239 3.22 -4.30 9.74
CA ARG A 239 2.52 -4.65 8.50
C ARG A 239 1.02 -4.93 8.67
N SER A 240 0.54 -4.93 9.91
CA SER A 240 -0.86 -5.24 10.22
C SER A 240 -1.83 -4.19 9.65
N GLY A 241 -3.02 -4.65 9.26
CA GLY A 241 -4.16 -3.77 8.95
C GLY A 241 -4.59 -2.95 10.16
N ALA A 242 -4.35 -3.44 11.37
CA ALA A 242 -4.62 -2.71 12.61
C ALA A 242 -3.74 -1.46 12.80
N THR A 243 -2.42 -1.53 12.55
CA THR A 243 -1.53 -0.36 12.77
C THR A 243 -1.25 0.46 11.52
N ARG A 244 -1.38 -0.14 10.33
CA ARG A 244 -1.27 0.53 9.02
C ARG A 244 0.03 1.31 8.79
N CYS A 245 1.11 1.00 9.52
CA CYS A 245 2.37 1.74 9.40
C CYS A 245 2.96 1.62 7.99
N PHE A 246 2.80 0.44 7.38
CA PHE A 246 3.26 0.13 6.03
C PHE A 246 2.60 0.97 4.91
N GLU A 247 1.40 1.52 5.13
CA GLU A 247 0.68 2.34 4.12
C GLU A 247 1.47 3.60 3.73
N CYS A 248 2.23 4.16 4.68
CA CYS A 248 3.06 5.34 4.46
C CYS A 248 4.55 4.98 4.36
N HIS A 249 5.00 4.00 5.16
CA HIS A 249 6.41 3.64 5.32
C HIS A 249 6.73 2.27 4.68
N THR A 250 6.74 2.24 3.34
CA THR A 250 6.91 1.00 2.58
C THR A 250 8.38 0.57 2.45
N ALA A 251 8.63 -0.73 2.48
CA ALA A 251 9.93 -1.29 2.10
C ALA A 251 10.23 -1.02 0.61
N PRO A 252 11.52 -0.84 0.21
CA PRO A 252 12.70 -1.01 1.05
C PRO A 252 13.18 0.28 1.71
N THR A 253 12.74 1.48 1.34
CA THR A 253 13.27 2.72 1.95
C THR A 253 12.59 3.10 3.27
N PHE A 254 11.46 2.45 3.62
CA PHE A 254 10.58 2.81 4.74
C PHE A 254 10.18 4.28 4.72
N ALA A 255 9.96 4.81 3.52
CA ALA A 255 9.63 6.19 3.21
C ALA A 255 8.72 6.24 1.99
N SER A 256 8.05 7.37 1.78
CA SER A 256 7.37 7.66 0.51
C SER A 256 7.54 9.13 0.12
N ASP A 257 7.41 9.43 -1.17
CA ASP A 257 7.41 10.81 -1.68
C ASP A 257 6.05 11.52 -1.49
N THR A 258 5.14 10.92 -0.71
CA THR A 258 3.81 11.46 -0.40
C THR A 258 3.85 12.41 0.79
N PHE A 259 2.80 13.24 0.92
CA PHE A 259 2.62 14.18 2.03
C PHE A 259 1.40 13.77 2.85
N ARG A 260 1.57 13.69 4.17
CA ARG A 260 0.54 13.16 5.08
C ARG A 260 0.33 14.13 6.22
N VAL A 261 -0.94 14.32 6.60
CA VAL A 261 -1.31 15.07 7.82
C VAL A 261 -1.46 14.06 8.95
N ILE A 262 -0.44 13.92 9.80
CA ILE A 262 -0.54 13.09 11.01
C ILE A 262 -1.07 13.90 12.21
N GLY A 263 -1.04 15.23 12.10
CA GLY A 263 -1.62 16.17 13.07
C GLY A 263 -0.79 16.37 14.34
N VAL A 264 0.54 16.41 14.23
CA VAL A 264 1.39 16.93 15.31
C VAL A 264 0.94 18.37 15.62
N PRO A 265 0.61 18.73 16.88
CA PRO A 265 0.02 20.03 17.18
C PRO A 265 1.01 21.20 17.03
N ASP A 266 1.02 21.83 15.87
CA ASP A 266 1.75 23.07 15.63
C ASP A 266 1.10 23.96 14.56
N ASP A 267 1.68 25.15 14.35
CA ASP A 267 1.21 26.15 13.38
C ASP A 267 2.00 26.10 12.06
N ASP A 268 2.83 25.08 11.83
CA ASP A 268 3.63 24.97 10.61
C ASP A 268 2.74 24.52 9.43
N PRO A 269 2.60 25.35 8.38
CA PRO A 269 1.75 25.01 7.24
C PRO A 269 2.24 23.80 6.44
N GLY A 270 3.51 23.37 6.60
CA GLY A 270 4.09 22.26 5.86
C GLY A 270 3.98 22.46 4.35
N ARG A 271 3.41 21.47 3.66
CA ARG A 271 3.21 21.48 2.20
C ARG A 271 2.40 22.69 1.70
N ALA A 272 1.43 23.19 2.47
CA ALA A 272 0.60 24.33 2.09
C ALA A 272 1.39 25.64 1.88
N ALA A 273 2.61 25.76 2.44
CA ALA A 273 3.45 26.93 2.21
C ALA A 273 4.12 26.96 0.84
N VAL A 274 4.21 25.82 0.15
CA VAL A 274 5.07 25.65 -1.03
C VAL A 274 4.34 25.12 -2.26
N ALA A 275 3.10 24.65 -2.11
CA ALA A 275 2.26 24.16 -3.20
C ALA A 275 0.85 24.77 -3.11
N GLU A 276 0.28 25.18 -4.26
CA GLU A 276 -1.04 25.82 -4.34
C GLU A 276 -2.18 24.88 -3.89
N ASP A 277 -2.03 23.59 -4.17
CA ASP A 277 -2.91 22.49 -3.75
C ASP A 277 -2.42 21.79 -2.46
N GLY A 278 -1.40 22.35 -1.80
CA GLY A 278 -0.81 21.77 -0.61
C GLY A 278 -1.75 21.81 0.59
N THR A 279 -1.84 20.70 1.32
CA THR A 279 -2.63 20.60 2.56
C THR A 279 -1.85 21.16 3.76
N PHE A 280 -2.54 21.92 4.61
CA PHE A 280 -1.95 22.49 5.84
C PHE A 280 -1.53 21.38 6.82
N GLY A 281 -0.33 21.49 7.38
CA GLY A 281 0.21 20.50 8.32
C GLY A 281 0.58 19.17 7.67
N ALA A 282 0.58 19.08 6.34
CA ALA A 282 1.05 17.91 5.63
C ALA A 282 2.57 17.96 5.46
N PHE A 283 3.24 16.87 5.84
CA PHE A 283 4.68 16.72 5.72
C PHE A 283 5.03 15.47 4.93
N LYS A 284 6.20 15.51 4.27
CA LYS A 284 6.75 14.38 3.57
C LYS A 284 6.97 13.23 4.55
N VAL A 285 6.58 12.02 4.16
CA VAL A 285 6.86 10.82 4.96
C VAL A 285 8.38 10.59 5.04
N PRO A 286 8.99 10.63 6.25
CA PRO A 286 10.43 10.41 6.39
C PRO A 286 10.77 8.92 6.30
N THR A 287 12.05 8.61 6.08
CA THR A 287 12.55 7.24 6.21
C THR A 287 12.59 6.82 7.67
N LEU A 288 12.21 5.57 7.96
CA LEU A 288 12.42 4.94 9.26
C LEU A 288 13.77 4.21 9.35
N ARG A 289 14.58 4.22 8.29
CA ARG A 289 15.93 3.66 8.33
C ARG A 289 16.79 4.48 9.27
N ASN A 290 17.53 3.80 10.15
CA ASN A 290 18.29 4.42 11.24
C ASN A 290 17.47 5.30 12.21
N ILE A 291 16.15 5.14 12.29
CA ILE A 291 15.28 5.92 13.19
C ILE A 291 15.70 5.82 14.67
N ALA A 292 16.31 4.70 15.06
CA ALA A 292 16.86 4.50 16.39
C ALA A 292 17.94 5.53 16.76
N LEU A 293 18.62 6.14 15.78
CA LEU A 293 19.77 7.01 15.98
C LEU A 293 19.45 8.51 15.89
N THR A 294 18.21 8.88 15.56
CA THR A 294 17.83 10.22 15.11
C THR A 294 16.80 10.91 16.00
N ALA A 295 16.71 10.53 17.28
CA ALA A 295 15.85 11.22 18.23
C ALA A 295 16.31 12.68 18.43
N PRO A 296 15.40 13.62 18.75
CA PRO A 296 13.94 13.46 18.88
C PRO A 296 13.22 13.39 17.52
N TYR A 297 11.93 13.07 17.57
CA TYR A 297 11.10 12.70 16.41
C TYR A 297 10.06 13.77 16.06
N MET A 298 9.47 13.60 14.88
CA MET A 298 8.56 14.53 14.19
C MET A 298 9.28 15.74 13.59
N HIS A 299 8.57 16.50 12.75
CA HIS A 299 9.15 17.66 12.07
C HIS A 299 9.51 18.80 13.03
N ASP A 300 8.93 18.82 14.22
CA ASP A 300 9.17 19.80 15.28
C ASP A 300 10.02 19.26 16.44
N GLY A 301 10.35 17.96 16.43
CA GLY A 301 11.13 17.32 17.47
C GLY A 301 10.40 17.16 18.82
N SER A 302 9.07 17.20 18.82
CA SER A 302 8.25 17.18 20.05
C SER A 302 8.26 15.87 20.82
N MET A 303 8.66 14.76 20.19
CA MET A 303 8.63 13.43 20.80
C MET A 303 10.05 12.91 21.03
N ALA A 304 10.41 12.59 22.26
CA ALA A 304 11.76 12.20 22.63
C ALA A 304 12.05 10.71 22.40
N THR A 305 11.01 9.88 22.32
CA THR A 305 11.14 8.41 22.30
C THR A 305 10.24 7.76 21.24
N LEU A 306 10.61 6.56 20.78
CA LEU A 306 9.77 5.77 19.88
C LEU A 306 8.45 5.36 20.56
N GLU A 307 8.47 5.19 21.88
CA GLU A 307 7.28 4.94 22.69
C GLU A 307 6.26 6.06 22.59
N GLU A 308 6.70 7.32 22.64
CA GLU A 308 5.84 8.50 22.50
C GLU A 308 5.28 8.60 21.08
N VAL A 309 6.10 8.29 20.06
CA VAL A 309 5.67 8.23 18.65
C VAL A 309 4.56 7.19 18.48
N ILE A 310 4.75 5.98 18.99
CA ILE A 310 3.74 4.91 18.88
C ILE A 310 2.48 5.28 19.67
N ASP A 311 2.60 5.88 20.86
CA ASP A 311 1.44 6.34 21.63
C ASP A 311 0.64 7.45 20.93
N PHE A 312 1.32 8.31 20.17
CA PHE A 312 0.66 9.33 19.36
C PHE A 312 -0.19 8.69 18.27
N TYR A 313 0.36 7.75 17.50
CA TYR A 313 -0.40 7.04 16.47
C TYR A 313 -1.52 6.17 17.06
N ALA A 314 -1.27 5.47 18.17
CA ALA A 314 -2.27 4.64 18.85
C ALA A 314 -3.52 5.44 19.27
N LYS A 315 -3.35 6.73 19.59
CA LYS A 315 -4.45 7.65 19.94
C LYS A 315 -5.15 8.29 18.74
N GLY A 316 -4.79 7.91 17.50
CA GLY A 316 -5.34 8.50 16.28
C GLY A 316 -4.64 9.79 15.84
N GLY A 317 -3.38 9.96 16.23
CA GLY A 317 -2.56 11.13 15.90
C GLY A 317 -3.18 12.44 16.39
N GLY A 318 -3.19 13.46 15.53
CA GLY A 318 -3.73 14.77 15.86
C GLY A 318 -5.24 14.82 16.09
N ARG A 319 -6.00 13.78 15.75
CA ARG A 319 -7.44 13.73 16.06
C ARG A 319 -7.69 13.82 17.56
N ALA A 320 -6.82 13.18 18.37
CA ALA A 320 -6.84 13.30 19.83
C ALA A 320 -6.56 14.72 20.35
N HIS A 321 -6.10 15.61 19.47
CA HIS A 321 -5.77 17.01 19.74
C HIS A 321 -6.66 17.98 18.95
N GLY A 322 -7.72 17.50 18.31
CA GLY A 322 -8.71 18.33 17.62
C GLY A 322 -8.33 18.74 16.19
N VAL A 323 -7.35 18.07 15.57
CA VAL A 323 -7.02 18.28 14.15
C VAL A 323 -8.05 17.54 13.28
N GLU A 324 -8.79 18.26 12.45
CA GLU A 324 -9.93 17.71 11.68
C GLU A 324 -9.50 16.93 10.42
N ASN A 325 -8.36 17.29 9.80
CA ASN A 325 -7.92 16.74 8.51
C ASN A 325 -6.77 15.74 8.62
N VAL A 326 -6.72 14.95 9.69
CA VAL A 326 -5.72 13.89 9.83
C VAL A 326 -5.97 12.81 8.76
N ASP A 327 -4.90 12.22 8.23
CA ASP A 327 -4.97 11.17 7.21
C ASP A 327 -5.84 9.98 7.67
N VAL A 328 -6.59 9.37 6.75
CA VAL A 328 -7.53 8.28 7.03
C VAL A 328 -6.83 7.04 7.60
N PHE A 329 -5.56 6.83 7.26
CA PHE A 329 -4.76 5.71 7.75
C PHE A 329 -4.31 5.88 9.21
N VAL A 330 -4.51 7.05 9.82
CA VAL A 330 -4.15 7.35 11.22
C VAL A 330 -5.38 7.23 12.14
N SER A 331 -6.06 6.08 12.10
CA SER A 331 -7.34 5.86 12.80
C SER A 331 -7.22 5.55 14.30
N GLY A 332 -6.00 5.34 14.81
CA GLY A 332 -5.76 4.85 16.17
C GLY A 332 -5.87 3.34 16.26
N PHE A 333 -5.24 2.76 17.28
CA PHE A 333 -5.18 1.32 17.51
C PHE A 333 -4.83 1.02 18.97
N GLU A 334 -5.12 -0.20 19.43
CA GLU A 334 -4.70 -0.68 20.75
C GLU A 334 -3.55 -1.69 20.59
N LEU A 335 -2.50 -1.51 21.40
CA LEU A 335 -1.42 -2.48 21.56
C LEU A 335 -1.26 -2.80 23.04
N THR A 336 -1.02 -4.06 23.35
CA THR A 336 -0.47 -4.52 24.62
C THR A 336 0.97 -4.00 24.80
N ASP A 337 1.46 -3.97 26.04
CA ASP A 337 2.84 -3.59 26.35
C ASP A 337 3.86 -4.44 25.57
N GLN A 338 3.56 -5.73 25.35
CA GLN A 338 4.43 -6.63 24.60
C GLN A 338 4.47 -6.29 23.11
N GLU A 339 3.32 -6.01 22.49
CA GLU A 339 3.26 -5.64 21.08
C GLU A 339 3.96 -4.31 20.82
N LYS A 340 3.78 -3.33 21.71
CA LYS A 340 4.52 -2.07 21.64
C LYS A 340 6.03 -2.30 21.71
N ALA A 341 6.49 -3.14 22.64
CA ALA A 341 7.90 -3.50 22.76
C ALA A 341 8.42 -4.27 21.54
N ASP A 342 7.61 -5.14 20.96
CA ASP A 342 7.94 -5.89 19.74
C ASP A 342 8.08 -4.94 18.53
N LEU A 343 7.14 -4.01 18.34
CA LEU A 343 7.19 -2.99 17.28
C LEU A 343 8.45 -2.12 17.41
N ILE A 344 8.78 -1.68 18.62
CA ILE A 344 10.03 -0.93 18.89
C ILE A 344 11.26 -1.76 18.53
N ALA A 345 11.29 -3.04 18.92
CA ALA A 345 12.40 -3.94 18.59
C ALA A 345 12.61 -4.02 17.06
N PHE A 346 11.52 -4.07 16.29
CA PHE A 346 11.59 -4.03 14.83
C PHE A 346 12.15 -2.71 14.30
N LEU A 347 11.75 -1.55 14.85
CA LEU A 347 12.32 -0.25 14.43
C LEU A 347 13.83 -0.19 14.68
N TYR A 348 14.33 -0.80 15.75
CA TYR A 348 15.79 -0.97 15.97
C TYR A 348 16.45 -1.85 14.91
N ALA A 349 15.73 -2.83 14.36
CA ALA A 349 16.19 -3.72 13.30
C ALA A 349 16.42 -3.02 11.94
N LEU A 350 15.95 -1.78 11.80
CA LEU A 350 16.18 -0.91 10.63
C LEU A 350 17.49 -0.10 10.74
N THR A 351 18.32 -0.39 11.75
CA THR A 351 19.60 0.30 11.98
C THR A 351 20.73 -0.36 11.19
N ASP A 352 21.40 0.43 10.37
CA ASP A 352 22.56 0.07 9.55
C ASP A 352 23.50 1.26 9.40
N GLU A 353 24.73 1.10 9.88
CA GLU A 353 25.81 2.08 9.72
C GLU A 353 26.99 1.48 8.92
N SER A 354 26.77 0.39 8.18
CA SER A 354 27.84 -0.30 7.43
C SER A 354 28.49 0.58 6.35
N ASN A 355 27.74 1.56 5.82
CA ASN A 355 28.23 2.58 4.89
C ASN A 355 28.49 3.94 5.57
N LEU A 356 28.66 3.99 6.90
CA LEU A 356 28.97 5.24 7.59
C LEU A 356 30.34 5.78 7.12
N PRO A 357 30.40 6.98 6.51
CA PRO A 357 31.65 7.53 6.04
C PRO A 357 32.57 7.92 7.19
N GLU A 358 33.87 7.80 6.98
CA GLU A 358 34.87 8.27 7.93
C GLU A 358 34.87 9.80 8.03
N ILE A 359 34.70 10.31 9.25
CA ILE A 359 34.88 11.74 9.56
C ILE A 359 36.36 12.11 9.32
N PRO A 360 36.67 13.07 8.43
CA PRO A 360 38.04 13.48 8.18
C PRO A 360 38.72 13.99 9.45
N THR A 361 39.98 13.62 9.65
CA THR A 361 40.80 14.19 10.75
C THR A 361 41.19 15.65 10.49
N SER A 362 41.14 16.07 9.24
CA SER A 362 41.42 17.44 8.78
C SER A 362 40.74 17.67 7.44
N VAL A 363 40.39 18.91 7.16
CA VAL A 363 39.83 19.37 5.89
C VAL A 363 40.82 20.32 5.18
N PRO A 364 40.69 20.53 3.86
CA PRO A 364 41.66 21.31 3.09
C PRO A 364 41.81 22.77 3.55
N SER A 365 40.77 23.39 4.12
CA SER A 365 40.87 24.74 4.70
C SER A 365 41.77 24.81 5.95
N GLY A 366 42.00 23.68 6.61
CA GLY A 366 42.65 23.59 7.92
C GLY A 366 41.77 24.03 9.09
N LEU A 367 40.49 24.34 8.86
CA LEU A 367 39.52 24.65 9.90
C LEU A 367 39.18 23.40 10.73
N PRO A 368 38.71 23.57 11.98
CA PRO A 368 38.33 22.44 12.82
C PRO A 368 37.17 21.63 12.19
N VAL A 369 37.36 20.31 12.11
CA VAL A 369 36.27 19.37 11.80
C VAL A 369 35.46 19.11 13.06
N ILE A 370 34.18 18.80 12.90
CA ILE A 370 33.28 18.43 14.01
C ILE A 370 33.90 17.38 14.95
N GLU A 371 33.56 17.48 16.23
CA GLU A 371 33.98 16.49 17.22
C GLU A 371 33.10 15.24 17.16
N ARG A 372 33.68 14.10 17.56
CA ARG A 372 32.95 12.84 17.71
C ARG A 372 32.02 12.94 18.92
N ILE A 373 30.79 12.49 18.75
CA ILE A 373 29.77 12.50 19.82
C ILE A 373 29.37 11.06 20.12
N GLU A 374 29.22 10.73 21.41
CA GLU A 374 28.64 9.45 21.80
C GLU A 374 27.12 9.50 21.64
N ASN A 375 26.58 8.56 20.87
CA ASN A 375 25.14 8.35 20.77
C ASN A 375 24.76 7.10 21.58
N PRO A 376 24.12 7.25 22.75
CA PRO A 376 23.76 6.11 23.59
C PRO A 376 22.79 5.15 22.90
N ALA A 377 22.06 5.61 21.87
CA ALA A 377 21.15 4.75 21.12
C ALA A 377 21.86 3.63 20.35
N ARG A 378 23.17 3.76 20.05
CA ARG A 378 23.95 2.65 19.46
C ARG A 378 24.06 1.45 20.38
N GLU A 379 24.28 1.68 21.67
CA GLU A 379 24.33 0.59 22.65
C GLU A 379 22.96 -0.09 22.76
N VAL A 380 21.88 0.70 22.81
CA VAL A 380 20.52 0.17 22.83
C VAL A 380 20.23 -0.64 21.57
N ALA A 381 20.51 -0.09 20.38
CA ALA A 381 20.33 -0.81 19.11
C ALA A 381 21.12 -2.12 19.07
N ALA A 382 22.35 -2.14 19.59
CA ALA A 382 23.16 -3.35 19.69
C ALA A 382 22.55 -4.41 20.62
N THR A 383 21.77 -4.03 21.65
CA THR A 383 21.06 -5.00 22.50
C THR A 383 19.86 -5.66 21.81
N TYR A 384 19.22 -4.96 20.86
CA TYR A 384 18.14 -5.52 20.05
C TYR A 384 18.68 -6.33 18.86
N ASN A 385 19.73 -5.82 18.22
CA ASN A 385 20.33 -6.38 17.01
C ASN A 385 21.38 -7.45 17.34
N VAL A 386 20.99 -8.40 18.20
CA VAL A 386 21.79 -9.56 18.63
C VAL A 386 21.57 -10.81 17.75
N GLY A 387 20.74 -10.69 16.70
CA GLY A 387 20.61 -11.73 15.67
C GLY A 387 21.99 -12.16 15.17
N ASP A 388 22.17 -13.45 14.89
CA ASP A 388 23.48 -14.09 14.81
C ASP A 388 24.39 -13.34 13.82
N THR A 389 25.39 -12.61 14.34
CA THR A 389 26.31 -11.75 13.55
C THR A 389 27.20 -12.55 12.59
N LYS A 390 27.10 -13.88 12.64
CA LYS A 390 27.54 -14.79 11.61
C LYS A 390 26.36 -15.70 11.31
N ALA A 391 25.77 -15.55 10.14
CA ALA A 391 25.33 -16.72 9.41
C ALA A 391 26.57 -17.62 9.22
N GLU A 392 26.91 -18.45 10.22
CA GLU A 392 27.24 -19.82 9.85
C GLU A 392 26.00 -20.24 9.07
N THR A 393 26.13 -20.31 7.75
CA THR A 393 25.09 -20.84 6.86
C THR A 393 24.49 -22.00 7.59
N ALA A 394 23.29 -21.83 8.16
CA ALA A 394 22.64 -22.91 8.89
C ALA A 394 22.67 -24.06 7.91
N GLU A 395 23.42 -25.13 8.20
CA GLU A 395 23.72 -26.15 7.20
C GLU A 395 22.37 -26.55 6.60
N SER A 396 22.20 -26.26 5.30
CA SER A 396 20.95 -26.55 4.61
C SER A 396 20.66 -28.02 4.84
N ARG A 397 19.62 -28.30 5.62
CA ARG A 397 19.18 -29.67 5.86
C ARG A 397 18.03 -29.98 4.92
N ALA A 398 17.81 -31.27 4.71
CA ALA A 398 16.61 -31.71 4.02
C ALA A 398 15.37 -31.19 4.77
N PRO A 399 14.28 -30.86 4.04
CA PRO A 399 13.00 -30.54 4.63
C PRO A 399 12.56 -31.59 5.65
N VAL A 400 12.03 -31.13 6.78
CA VAL A 400 11.48 -32.01 7.83
C VAL A 400 10.08 -31.58 8.21
N THR A 401 9.39 -32.50 8.87
CA THR A 401 8.14 -32.20 9.55
C THR A 401 8.44 -31.82 11.00
N ILE A 402 7.96 -30.66 11.41
CA ILE A 402 8.05 -30.13 12.77
C ILE A 402 6.64 -30.20 13.38
N THR A 403 6.43 -31.10 14.33
CA THR A 403 5.19 -31.15 15.09
C THR A 403 5.30 -30.21 16.30
N VAL A 404 4.29 -29.35 16.50
CA VAL A 404 4.15 -28.52 17.71
C VAL A 404 3.99 -29.42 18.93
N ALA A 405 4.89 -29.28 19.91
CA ALA A 405 4.87 -30.09 21.12
C ALA A 405 3.76 -29.62 22.10
N PRO A 406 3.29 -30.49 23.00
CA PRO A 406 2.31 -30.08 24.02
C PRO A 406 2.82 -28.89 24.86
N GLY A 407 2.09 -27.77 24.82
CA GLY A 407 2.45 -26.53 25.51
C GLY A 407 3.50 -25.66 24.80
N GLU A 408 4.00 -26.08 23.63
CA GLU A 408 4.75 -25.24 22.70
C GLU A 408 3.77 -24.35 21.92
N THR A 409 4.17 -23.12 21.62
CA THR A 409 3.40 -22.24 20.72
C THR A 409 3.67 -22.64 19.26
N ILE A 410 2.71 -22.37 18.37
CA ILE A 410 2.91 -22.56 16.93
C ILE A 410 4.07 -21.68 16.46
N GLN A 411 4.15 -20.44 16.94
CA GLN A 411 5.25 -19.53 16.60
C GLN A 411 6.61 -20.11 16.97
N ALA A 412 6.75 -20.80 18.11
CA ALA A 412 8.03 -21.40 18.50
C ALA A 412 8.46 -22.54 17.54
N ALA A 413 7.49 -23.27 16.98
CA ALA A 413 7.75 -24.27 15.95
C ALA A 413 8.11 -23.62 14.60
N VAL A 414 7.47 -22.51 14.24
CA VAL A 414 7.84 -21.71 13.05
C VAL A 414 9.23 -21.10 13.22
N ASP A 415 9.55 -20.56 14.40
CA ASP A 415 10.82 -19.88 14.69
C ASP A 415 12.04 -20.77 14.50
N ARG A 416 11.87 -22.10 14.59
CA ARG A 416 12.92 -23.12 14.40
C ARG A 416 12.85 -23.83 13.04
N ALA A 417 11.96 -23.40 12.17
CA ALA A 417 11.79 -23.94 10.82
C ALA A 417 12.89 -23.46 9.87
N GLN A 418 13.04 -24.16 8.76
CA GLN A 418 13.83 -23.77 7.60
C GLN A 418 12.99 -23.88 6.33
N PRO A 419 13.37 -23.20 5.22
CA PRO A 419 12.68 -23.36 3.95
C PRO A 419 12.49 -24.82 3.55
N GLY A 420 11.27 -25.17 3.15
CA GLY A 420 10.82 -26.52 2.78
C GLY A 420 10.09 -27.27 3.90
N ASP A 421 10.18 -26.83 5.14
CA ASP A 421 9.59 -27.54 6.28
C ASP A 421 8.07 -27.52 6.29
N THR A 422 7.50 -28.55 6.90
CA THR A 422 6.07 -28.61 7.26
C THR A 422 5.90 -28.48 8.76
N ILE A 423 5.11 -27.51 9.21
CA ILE A 423 4.70 -27.37 10.60
C ILE A 423 3.36 -28.08 10.80
N GLU A 424 3.36 -29.14 11.61
CA GLU A 424 2.15 -29.84 12.01
C GLU A 424 1.64 -29.32 13.35
N ILE A 425 0.39 -28.86 13.36
CA ILE A 425 -0.28 -28.33 14.56
C ILE A 425 -1.27 -29.39 15.06
N PRO A 426 -0.96 -30.13 16.13
CA PRO A 426 -1.93 -31.04 16.73
C PRO A 426 -3.17 -30.30 17.22
N TYR A 427 -4.32 -30.97 17.18
CA TYR A 427 -5.54 -30.45 17.79
C TYR A 427 -5.30 -29.89 19.19
N GLY A 428 -5.76 -28.66 19.38
CA GLY A 428 -5.59 -27.84 20.57
C GLY A 428 -6.22 -26.47 20.32
N ILE A 429 -6.30 -25.67 21.38
CA ILE A 429 -6.69 -24.27 21.28
C ILE A 429 -5.44 -23.44 21.55
N TYR A 430 -5.08 -22.60 20.58
CA TYR A 430 -3.89 -21.77 20.57
C TYR A 430 -4.32 -20.31 20.63
N HIS A 431 -3.68 -19.53 21.50
CA HIS A 431 -3.99 -18.13 21.75
C HIS A 431 -2.78 -17.26 21.39
N GLU A 432 -2.49 -17.19 20.10
CA GLU A 432 -1.30 -16.53 19.58
C GLU A 432 -1.54 -15.97 18.18
N ARG A 433 -0.57 -15.17 17.70
CA ARG A 433 -0.40 -14.88 16.28
C ARG A 433 0.72 -15.75 15.73
N VAL A 434 0.61 -16.15 14.48
CA VAL A 434 1.63 -16.95 13.79
C VAL A 434 2.18 -16.17 12.61
N VAL A 435 3.48 -15.86 12.62
CA VAL A 435 4.19 -15.07 11.62
C VAL A 435 5.13 -15.97 10.83
N VAL A 436 4.93 -16.03 9.51
CA VAL A 436 5.67 -16.89 8.58
C VAL A 436 6.20 -16.07 7.39
N ASP A 437 7.37 -15.45 7.53
CA ASP A 437 7.98 -14.71 6.42
C ASP A 437 8.93 -15.59 5.56
N MET A 438 9.15 -16.83 5.96
CA MET A 438 10.03 -17.78 5.29
C MET A 438 9.37 -18.41 4.08
N ASN A 439 10.12 -18.52 2.98
CA ASN A 439 9.68 -19.26 1.79
C ASN A 439 9.53 -20.77 2.08
N ASP A 440 8.72 -21.42 1.25
CA ASP A 440 8.59 -22.88 1.17
C ASP A 440 8.09 -23.51 2.47
N ILE A 441 7.22 -22.83 3.21
CA ILE A 441 6.63 -23.33 4.45
C ILE A 441 5.22 -23.88 4.21
N THR A 442 4.93 -25.04 4.78
CA THR A 442 3.57 -25.57 4.91
C THR A 442 3.12 -25.55 6.37
N LEU A 443 2.00 -24.89 6.67
CA LEU A 443 1.33 -24.91 7.97
C LEU A 443 0.09 -25.80 7.89
N ARG A 444 0.06 -26.92 8.64
CA ARG A 444 -1.02 -27.91 8.56
C ARG A 444 -1.54 -28.32 9.92
N GLY A 445 -2.84 -28.17 10.14
CA GLY A 445 -3.48 -28.75 11.32
C GLY A 445 -3.70 -30.26 11.23
N ILE A 446 -3.52 -30.93 12.37
CA ILE A 446 -3.73 -32.37 12.54
C ILE A 446 -5.00 -32.56 13.38
N PRO A 447 -6.05 -33.18 12.82
CA PRO A 447 -7.31 -33.30 13.51
C PRO A 447 -7.23 -34.30 14.67
N ASN A 448 -8.14 -34.17 15.64
CA ASN A 448 -8.34 -35.19 16.66
C ASN A 448 -9.09 -36.42 16.10
N GLU A 449 -9.36 -37.41 16.95
CA GLU A 449 -10.10 -38.63 16.57
C GLU A 449 -11.53 -38.36 16.08
N GLN A 450 -12.10 -37.19 16.41
CA GLN A 450 -13.43 -36.75 16.00
C GLN A 450 -13.40 -35.99 14.66
N GLY A 451 -12.22 -35.72 14.10
CA GLY A 451 -12.06 -34.95 12.87
C GLY A 451 -12.01 -33.44 13.07
N GLU A 452 -11.93 -32.96 14.31
CA GLU A 452 -11.85 -31.53 14.61
C GLU A 452 -10.41 -31.05 14.44
N PHE A 453 -10.24 -29.96 13.69
CA PHE A 453 -8.95 -29.31 13.45
C PHE A 453 -8.51 -28.42 14.63
N PRO A 454 -7.21 -28.12 14.77
CA PRO A 454 -6.75 -27.15 15.78
C PRO A 454 -7.38 -25.78 15.59
N ILE A 455 -7.56 -25.08 16.71
CA ILE A 455 -8.24 -23.79 16.79
C ILE A 455 -7.19 -22.73 17.15
N LEU A 456 -7.04 -21.71 16.31
CA LEU A 456 -6.38 -20.45 16.63
C LEU A 456 -7.48 -19.49 17.10
N ASP A 457 -7.41 -19.02 18.34
CA ASP A 457 -8.45 -18.20 18.98
C ASP A 457 -7.84 -16.90 19.51
N GLY A 458 -8.16 -15.80 18.83
CA GLY A 458 -7.69 -14.46 19.17
C GLY A 458 -8.36 -13.85 20.41
N GLU A 459 -9.36 -14.51 21.00
CA GLU A 459 -10.13 -14.07 22.18
C GLU A 459 -10.80 -12.68 22.05
N GLY A 460 -10.94 -12.15 20.84
CA GLY A 460 -11.37 -10.77 20.57
C GLY A 460 -10.33 -9.73 20.98
N LYS A 461 -9.04 -10.11 21.07
CA LYS A 461 -7.93 -9.24 21.50
C LYS A 461 -6.79 -9.18 20.50
N LEU A 462 -6.51 -10.28 19.81
CA LEU A 462 -5.41 -10.36 18.84
C LEU A 462 -5.91 -9.94 17.46
N SER A 463 -5.08 -9.19 16.72
CA SER A 463 -5.41 -8.68 15.38
C SER A 463 -5.43 -9.76 14.31
N GLU A 464 -4.37 -10.56 14.17
CA GLU A 464 -4.27 -11.58 13.13
C GLU A 464 -4.05 -13.00 13.67
N GLY A 465 -4.65 -14.00 13.01
CA GLY A 465 -4.37 -15.41 13.29
C GLY A 465 -3.04 -15.86 12.71
N VAL A 466 -2.93 -15.84 11.39
CA VAL A 466 -1.71 -16.17 10.65
C VAL A 466 -1.36 -15.01 9.72
N ILE A 467 -0.08 -14.64 9.68
CA ILE A 467 0.48 -13.64 8.77
C ILE A 467 1.62 -14.30 8.03
N ALA A 468 1.62 -14.23 6.70
CA ALA A 468 2.71 -14.77 5.90
C ALA A 468 3.18 -13.83 4.79
N SER A 469 4.47 -13.93 4.46
CA SER A 469 5.08 -13.21 3.35
C SER A 469 6.19 -13.99 2.65
N GLY A 470 6.31 -15.28 2.90
CA GLY A 470 7.21 -16.15 2.16
C GLY A 470 6.52 -16.79 0.95
N ASN A 471 7.21 -16.87 -0.19
CA ASN A 471 6.76 -17.58 -1.39
C ASN A 471 6.51 -19.06 -1.14
N ASN A 472 5.68 -19.68 -1.97
CA ASN A 472 5.33 -21.10 -1.91
C ASN A 472 4.74 -21.48 -0.53
N PHE A 473 3.87 -20.62 0.00
CA PHE A 473 3.25 -20.81 1.30
C PHE A 473 1.94 -21.60 1.17
N THR A 474 1.80 -22.65 1.97
CA THR A 474 0.57 -23.44 2.07
C THR A 474 0.07 -23.41 3.51
N VAL A 475 -1.21 -23.13 3.69
CA VAL A 475 -1.87 -23.12 5.00
C VAL A 475 -3.23 -23.79 4.92
N GLY A 476 -3.49 -24.68 5.88
CA GLY A 476 -4.76 -25.37 5.87
C GLY A 476 -5.03 -26.30 7.04
N ASN A 477 -6.24 -26.84 7.06
CA ASN A 477 -6.74 -27.72 8.11
C ASN A 477 -6.80 -27.02 9.48
N LEU A 478 -7.34 -25.79 9.52
CA LEU A 478 -7.38 -24.93 10.72
C LEU A 478 -8.78 -24.37 10.97
N HIS A 479 -9.12 -24.15 12.23
CA HIS A 479 -10.18 -23.22 12.64
C HIS A 479 -9.51 -21.95 13.17
N VAL A 480 -9.86 -20.79 12.63
CA VAL A 480 -9.35 -19.48 13.06
C VAL A 480 -10.52 -18.63 13.51
N ARG A 481 -10.49 -18.09 14.72
CA ARG A 481 -11.65 -17.35 15.25
C ARG A 481 -11.32 -16.23 16.22
N ASN A 482 -12.28 -15.31 16.37
CA ASN A 482 -12.25 -14.22 17.34
C ASN A 482 -10.98 -13.35 17.25
N TYR A 483 -10.52 -13.06 16.04
CA TYR A 483 -9.46 -12.08 15.80
C TYR A 483 -10.11 -10.72 15.50
N THR A 484 -9.43 -9.61 15.80
CA THR A 484 -10.00 -8.26 15.65
C THR A 484 -9.77 -7.65 14.28
N ASP A 485 -8.96 -8.27 13.43
CA ASP A 485 -8.62 -7.78 12.10
C ASP A 485 -8.67 -8.92 11.06
N ASN A 486 -7.75 -9.90 11.10
CA ASN A 486 -7.65 -10.92 10.05
C ASN A 486 -7.57 -12.36 10.56
N GLY A 487 -8.21 -13.30 9.87
CA GLY A 487 -7.98 -14.72 10.11
C GLY A 487 -6.61 -15.16 9.60
N VAL A 488 -6.41 -15.15 8.28
CA VAL A 488 -5.14 -15.50 7.62
C VAL A 488 -4.79 -14.44 6.57
N LEU A 489 -3.79 -13.60 6.86
CA LEU A 489 -3.23 -12.59 5.96
C LEU A 489 -1.99 -13.15 5.23
N VAL A 490 -1.95 -13.02 3.91
CA VAL A 490 -0.76 -13.31 3.11
C VAL A 490 -0.47 -12.13 2.19
N GLU A 491 0.68 -11.48 2.36
CA GLU A 491 1.02 -10.25 1.65
C GLU A 491 2.30 -10.41 0.83
N GLY A 492 2.24 -10.02 -0.45
CA GLY A 492 3.43 -9.91 -1.30
C GLY A 492 4.00 -11.27 -1.74
N VAL A 493 3.15 -12.28 -1.90
CA VAL A 493 3.58 -13.67 -2.03
C VAL A 493 3.28 -14.26 -3.40
N THR A 494 4.22 -15.03 -3.95
CA THR A 494 3.97 -15.89 -5.12
C THR A 494 3.70 -17.33 -4.70
N ASN A 495 2.70 -17.96 -5.32
CA ASN A 495 2.24 -19.33 -5.07
C ASN A 495 1.72 -19.52 -3.65
N VAL A 496 0.48 -19.09 -3.41
CA VAL A 496 -0.20 -19.22 -2.12
C VAL A 496 -1.31 -20.26 -2.22
N HIS A 497 -1.40 -21.15 -1.24
CA HIS A 497 -2.48 -22.14 -1.16
C HIS A 497 -3.15 -22.12 0.21
N PHE A 498 -4.39 -21.65 0.24
CA PHE A 498 -5.31 -21.76 1.38
C PHE A 498 -6.21 -22.96 1.16
N HIS A 499 -6.30 -23.87 2.14
CA HIS A 499 -7.24 -24.99 2.02
C HIS A 499 -7.81 -25.51 3.33
N ASP A 500 -9.09 -25.93 3.32
CA ASP A 500 -9.71 -26.58 4.48
C ASP A 500 -9.61 -25.72 5.76
N ILE A 501 -9.89 -24.42 5.64
CA ILE A 501 -9.88 -23.43 6.73
C ILE A 501 -11.32 -23.06 7.08
N PHE A 502 -11.65 -23.02 8.37
CA PHE A 502 -12.86 -22.39 8.87
C PHE A 502 -12.48 -21.09 9.60
N ALA A 503 -12.89 -19.93 9.08
CA ALA A 503 -12.68 -18.62 9.71
C ALA A 503 -14.01 -18.10 10.28
N GLU A 504 -14.03 -17.78 11.57
CA GLU A 504 -15.25 -17.44 12.30
C GLU A 504 -15.06 -16.19 13.17
N ASN A 505 -15.87 -15.15 12.95
CA ASN A 505 -15.79 -13.89 13.72
C ASN A 505 -14.36 -13.32 13.75
N THR A 506 -13.69 -13.35 12.60
CA THR A 506 -12.43 -12.65 12.35
C THR A 506 -12.78 -11.26 11.84
N GLY A 507 -12.28 -10.19 12.47
CA GLY A 507 -12.73 -8.81 12.28
C GLY A 507 -13.06 -8.40 10.85
N THR A 508 -12.07 -7.87 10.14
CA THR A 508 -12.18 -7.34 8.78
C THR A 508 -12.22 -8.45 7.72
N TYR A 509 -11.24 -9.37 7.71
CA TYR A 509 -11.17 -10.42 6.68
C TYR A 509 -10.95 -11.83 7.25
N GLY A 510 -11.57 -12.85 6.62
CA GLY A 510 -11.37 -14.25 6.99
C GLY A 510 -10.06 -14.83 6.44
N VAL A 511 -9.97 -14.93 5.11
CA VAL A 511 -8.72 -15.21 4.40
C VAL A 511 -8.41 -14.07 3.45
N TYR A 512 -7.17 -13.58 3.49
CA TYR A 512 -6.77 -12.32 2.89
C TYR A 512 -5.39 -12.41 2.22
N PRO A 513 -5.30 -12.97 1.01
CA PRO A 513 -4.19 -12.69 0.10
C PRO A 513 -4.24 -11.25 -0.44
N VAL A 514 -3.12 -10.54 -0.39
CA VAL A 514 -2.97 -9.21 -0.96
C VAL A 514 -1.65 -9.06 -1.70
N GLN A 515 -1.64 -8.30 -2.80
CA GLN A 515 -0.43 -8.07 -3.59
C GLN A 515 0.28 -9.40 -3.94
N SER A 516 -0.48 -10.44 -4.27
CA SER A 516 0.03 -11.80 -4.41
C SER A 516 -0.25 -12.38 -5.80
N THR A 517 0.59 -13.30 -6.26
CA THR A 517 0.50 -13.91 -7.59
C THR A 517 0.34 -15.42 -7.46
N ASN A 518 -0.52 -16.03 -8.29
CA ASN A 518 -0.85 -17.47 -8.25
C ASN A 518 -1.41 -17.89 -6.89
N VAL A 519 -2.65 -17.48 -6.64
CA VAL A 519 -3.33 -17.74 -5.37
C VAL A 519 -4.41 -18.80 -5.58
N LEU A 520 -4.41 -19.84 -4.75
CA LEU A 520 -5.47 -20.85 -4.70
C LEU A 520 -6.14 -20.83 -3.32
N ILE A 521 -7.44 -20.56 -3.30
CA ILE A 521 -8.32 -20.64 -2.13
C ILE A 521 -9.32 -21.75 -2.41
N GLU A 522 -9.29 -22.84 -1.64
CA GLU A 522 -10.22 -23.95 -1.84
C GLU A 522 -10.74 -24.59 -0.55
N ARG A 523 -12.02 -24.98 -0.52
CA ARG A 523 -12.63 -25.58 0.69
C ARG A 523 -12.47 -24.71 1.93
N VAL A 524 -12.62 -23.39 1.76
CA VAL A 524 -12.61 -22.43 2.87
C VAL A 524 -14.04 -22.10 3.24
N GLU A 525 -14.32 -22.06 4.54
CA GLU A 525 -15.60 -21.62 5.09
C GLU A 525 -15.37 -20.36 5.93
N VAL A 526 -16.13 -19.28 5.67
CA VAL A 526 -15.98 -18.01 6.41
C VAL A 526 -17.31 -17.43 6.87
N THR A 527 -17.38 -17.00 8.12
CA THR A 527 -18.54 -16.31 8.68
C THR A 527 -18.24 -15.26 9.73
N GLY A 528 -19.12 -14.26 9.84
CA GLY A 528 -19.12 -13.25 10.91
C GLY A 528 -18.07 -12.17 10.75
N VAL A 529 -17.62 -11.87 9.52
CA VAL A 529 -16.63 -10.81 9.27
C VAL A 529 -17.29 -9.52 8.81
N ASP A 530 -16.78 -8.37 9.27
CA ASP A 530 -17.38 -7.05 9.07
C ASP A 530 -16.97 -6.34 7.78
N ASP A 531 -16.10 -6.96 6.98
CA ASP A 531 -15.84 -6.61 5.59
C ASP A 531 -16.02 -7.86 4.70
N ALA A 532 -14.94 -8.46 4.19
CA ALA A 532 -15.02 -9.57 3.24
C ALA A 532 -14.55 -10.92 3.80
N GLY A 533 -15.40 -11.94 3.66
CA GLY A 533 -15.12 -13.29 4.15
C GLY A 533 -13.88 -13.89 3.49
N ILE A 534 -13.94 -14.05 2.18
CA ILE A 534 -12.80 -14.42 1.34
C ILE A 534 -12.44 -13.20 0.50
N TYR A 535 -11.28 -12.61 0.75
CA TYR A 535 -10.83 -11.40 0.08
C TYR A 535 -9.52 -11.65 -0.66
N ALA A 536 -9.44 -11.29 -1.94
CA ALA A 536 -8.16 -11.17 -2.63
C ALA A 536 -8.01 -9.78 -3.24
N GLY A 537 -7.02 -9.01 -2.77
CA GLY A 537 -6.80 -7.63 -3.19
C GLY A 537 -5.49 -7.45 -3.94
N GLN A 538 -5.52 -6.69 -5.04
CA GLN A 538 -4.32 -6.33 -5.80
C GLN A 538 -3.52 -7.56 -6.25
N CYS A 539 -4.21 -8.68 -6.54
CA CYS A 539 -3.60 -9.97 -6.85
C CYS A 539 -3.57 -10.27 -8.35
N GLU A 540 -2.81 -11.30 -8.75
CA GLU A 540 -2.80 -11.85 -10.10
C GLU A 540 -3.00 -13.38 -10.08
N ASN A 541 -3.80 -13.92 -11.00
CA ASN A 541 -4.05 -15.36 -11.15
C ASN A 541 -4.62 -15.98 -9.85
N VAL A 542 -5.82 -15.54 -9.46
CA VAL A 542 -6.51 -15.99 -8.25
C VAL A 542 -7.57 -17.02 -8.59
N VAL A 543 -7.61 -18.13 -7.86
CA VAL A 543 -8.68 -19.13 -7.95
C VAL A 543 -9.36 -19.27 -6.59
N VAL A 544 -10.68 -19.07 -6.54
CA VAL A 544 -11.54 -19.32 -5.38
C VAL A 544 -12.54 -20.41 -5.74
N ARG A 545 -12.46 -21.57 -5.07
CA ARG A 545 -13.36 -22.70 -5.38
C ARG A 545 -13.80 -23.52 -4.18
N ASP A 546 -14.86 -24.30 -4.37
CA ASP A 546 -15.34 -25.28 -3.39
C ASP A 546 -15.56 -24.68 -1.98
N SER A 547 -15.82 -23.37 -1.89
CA SER A 547 -15.81 -22.59 -0.65
C SER A 547 -17.19 -22.06 -0.28
N VAL A 548 -17.37 -21.72 0.99
CA VAL A 548 -18.64 -21.24 1.55
C VAL A 548 -18.41 -19.93 2.29
N ALA A 549 -19.17 -18.89 1.96
CA ALA A 549 -19.11 -17.61 2.68
C ALA A 549 -20.52 -17.17 3.09
N TYR A 550 -20.73 -16.94 4.38
CA TYR A 550 -22.04 -16.55 4.90
C TYR A 550 -21.99 -15.67 6.15
N GLY A 551 -23.02 -14.86 6.37
CA GLY A 551 -23.09 -13.99 7.55
C GLY A 551 -22.03 -12.88 7.56
N ASN A 552 -21.51 -12.49 6.40
CA ASN A 552 -20.49 -11.44 6.24
C ASN A 552 -21.10 -10.20 5.58
N VAL A 553 -20.37 -9.08 5.56
CA VAL A 553 -20.76 -7.96 4.69
C VAL A 553 -20.55 -8.40 3.22
N LEU A 554 -19.32 -8.73 2.83
CA LEU A 554 -19.01 -9.25 1.51
C LEU A 554 -18.66 -10.74 1.64
N GLY A 555 -19.28 -11.60 0.84
CA GLY A 555 -18.99 -13.04 0.87
C GLY A 555 -17.62 -13.37 0.30
N ILE A 556 -17.47 -13.17 -1.02
CA ILE A 556 -16.21 -13.30 -1.75
C ILE A 556 -15.91 -11.99 -2.47
N GLU A 557 -14.75 -11.39 -2.24
CA GLU A 557 -14.30 -10.17 -2.90
C GLU A 557 -13.00 -10.39 -3.67
N LEU A 558 -12.97 -9.94 -4.93
CA LEU A 558 -11.73 -9.71 -5.68
C LEU A 558 -11.60 -8.21 -6.00
N GLU A 559 -10.67 -7.55 -5.32
CA GLU A 559 -10.39 -6.12 -5.44
C GLU A 559 -9.12 -5.92 -6.27
N ASN A 560 -9.16 -5.02 -7.26
CA ASN A 560 -8.03 -4.63 -8.10
C ASN A 560 -7.18 -5.82 -8.60
N THR A 561 -7.85 -6.92 -8.96
CA THR A 561 -7.23 -8.21 -9.26
C THR A 561 -7.26 -8.50 -10.76
N LEU A 562 -6.16 -9.04 -11.29
CA LEU A 562 -6.03 -9.45 -12.68
C LEU A 562 -6.15 -10.98 -12.81
N GLY A 563 -7.12 -11.46 -13.58
CA GLY A 563 -7.25 -12.89 -13.89
C GLY A 563 -7.76 -13.74 -12.71
N GLY A 564 -8.96 -13.45 -12.21
CA GLY A 564 -9.63 -14.26 -11.20
C GLY A 564 -10.49 -15.39 -11.79
N GLU A 565 -10.61 -16.52 -11.08
CA GLU A 565 -11.63 -17.54 -11.31
C GLU A 565 -12.35 -17.88 -9.99
N VAL A 566 -13.64 -17.56 -9.91
CA VAL A 566 -14.50 -17.82 -8.76
C VAL A 566 -15.55 -18.85 -9.17
N TYR A 567 -15.40 -20.11 -8.73
CA TYR A 567 -16.34 -21.16 -9.14
C TYR A 567 -16.64 -22.26 -8.12
N ASN A 568 -17.80 -22.90 -8.27
CA ASN A 568 -18.28 -23.95 -7.35
C ASN A 568 -18.29 -23.51 -5.89
N ASN A 569 -18.59 -22.23 -5.63
CA ASN A 569 -18.75 -21.69 -4.28
C ASN A 569 -20.24 -21.53 -3.92
N HIS A 570 -20.51 -21.43 -2.62
CA HIS A 570 -21.82 -21.11 -2.09
C HIS A 570 -21.74 -19.85 -1.23
N THR A 571 -22.37 -18.77 -1.68
CA THR A 571 -22.45 -17.51 -0.92
C THR A 571 -23.90 -17.26 -0.51
N TYR A 572 -24.16 -17.17 0.80
CA TYR A 572 -25.50 -16.95 1.32
C TYR A 572 -25.54 -16.13 2.60
N ASP A 573 -26.65 -15.44 2.87
CA ASP A 573 -26.80 -14.60 4.07
C ASP A 573 -25.65 -13.60 4.28
N ASN A 574 -25.07 -13.06 3.20
CA ASN A 574 -24.15 -11.92 3.25
C ASN A 574 -24.90 -10.61 2.89
N THR A 575 -24.28 -9.43 3.01
CA THR A 575 -24.82 -8.20 2.39
C THR A 575 -24.71 -8.27 0.86
N VAL A 576 -23.53 -8.65 0.36
CA VAL A 576 -23.26 -8.96 -1.05
C VAL A 576 -22.61 -10.34 -1.14
N GLY A 577 -23.11 -11.20 -2.04
CA GLY A 577 -22.59 -12.56 -2.19
C GLY A 577 -21.18 -12.62 -2.77
N ILE A 578 -21.01 -12.13 -4.01
CA ILE A 578 -19.71 -12.06 -4.71
C ILE A 578 -19.51 -10.63 -5.21
N PHE A 579 -18.35 -10.04 -4.95
CA PHE A 579 -18.02 -8.66 -5.32
C PHE A 579 -16.70 -8.59 -6.10
N ILE A 580 -16.75 -8.13 -7.34
CA ILE A 580 -15.56 -7.89 -8.17
C ILE A 580 -15.45 -6.39 -8.42
N VAL A 581 -14.35 -5.79 -7.97
CA VAL A 581 -14.25 -4.33 -7.88
C VAL A 581 -12.88 -3.80 -8.30
N ILE A 582 -12.87 -2.59 -8.85
CA ILE A 582 -11.70 -1.72 -8.91
C ILE A 582 -11.91 -0.54 -7.95
N LEU A 583 -10.91 -0.18 -7.17
CA LEU A 583 -10.90 0.97 -6.27
C LEU A 583 -9.73 1.91 -6.60
N PRO A 584 -9.92 3.24 -6.44
CA PRO A 584 -8.87 4.22 -6.65
C PRO A 584 -7.84 4.24 -5.52
N GLN A 585 -6.74 4.96 -5.71
CA GLN A 585 -5.70 5.25 -4.69
C GLN A 585 -4.92 4.02 -4.17
N LEU A 586 -5.11 2.85 -4.78
CA LEU A 586 -4.37 1.62 -4.46
C LEU A 586 -3.14 1.44 -5.37
N THR A 587 -2.24 0.51 -5.05
CA THR A 587 -1.04 0.30 -5.89
C THR A 587 -1.41 -0.32 -7.23
N SER A 588 -2.29 -1.33 -7.23
CA SER A 588 -2.86 -1.87 -8.47
C SER A 588 -3.91 -0.93 -9.03
N LYS A 589 -3.87 -0.71 -10.35
CA LYS A 589 -4.79 0.16 -11.11
C LYS A 589 -5.69 -0.60 -12.07
N ILE A 590 -5.83 -1.91 -11.87
CA ILE A 590 -6.55 -2.80 -12.77
C ILE A 590 -7.44 -3.76 -11.99
N SER A 591 -8.64 -4.02 -12.50
CA SER A 591 -9.48 -5.15 -12.10
C SER A 591 -10.06 -5.75 -13.36
N ALA A 592 -9.50 -6.87 -13.83
CA ALA A 592 -9.85 -7.36 -15.16
C ALA A 592 -9.74 -8.88 -15.34
N ASN A 593 -10.48 -9.38 -16.35
CA ASN A 593 -10.45 -10.78 -16.81
C ASN A 593 -10.89 -11.81 -15.76
N THR A 594 -11.79 -11.41 -14.86
CA THR A 594 -12.33 -12.30 -13.83
C THR A 594 -13.49 -13.15 -14.35
N LYS A 595 -13.46 -14.45 -14.10
CA LYS A 595 -14.56 -15.37 -14.39
C LYS A 595 -15.29 -15.76 -13.11
N VAL A 596 -16.61 -15.64 -13.11
CA VAL A 596 -17.47 -16.04 -11.99
C VAL A 596 -18.47 -17.06 -12.51
N TYR A 597 -18.30 -18.34 -12.16
CA TYR A 597 -19.10 -19.39 -12.76
C TYR A 597 -19.43 -20.59 -11.88
N ASP A 598 -20.50 -21.31 -12.19
CA ASP A 598 -20.93 -22.51 -11.45
C ASP A 598 -21.09 -22.27 -9.92
N ASN A 599 -21.35 -21.04 -9.48
CA ASN A 599 -21.60 -20.71 -8.07
C ASN A 599 -23.10 -20.74 -7.73
N ILE A 600 -23.40 -20.91 -6.45
CA ILE A 600 -24.71 -20.65 -5.87
C ILE A 600 -24.61 -19.38 -5.04
N SER A 601 -25.29 -18.31 -5.45
CA SER A 601 -25.38 -17.05 -4.70
C SER A 601 -26.85 -16.79 -4.34
N GLU A 602 -27.20 -17.02 -3.07
CA GLU A 602 -28.59 -16.99 -2.64
C GLU A 602 -28.81 -16.33 -1.30
N ASP A 603 -29.97 -15.69 -1.12
CA ASP A 603 -30.38 -15.14 0.17
C ASP A 603 -29.34 -14.18 0.79
N ASN A 604 -28.53 -13.48 -0.03
CA ASN A 604 -27.55 -12.50 0.43
C ASN A 604 -28.26 -11.19 0.83
N ASN A 605 -28.95 -11.25 1.97
CA ASN A 605 -29.88 -10.25 2.46
C ASN A 605 -29.52 -9.72 3.86
N HIS A 606 -28.30 -9.99 4.31
CA HIS A 606 -27.80 -9.59 5.62
C HIS A 606 -27.66 -8.07 5.68
N GLU A 607 -28.01 -7.48 6.82
CA GLU A 607 -27.88 -6.04 7.02
C GLU A 607 -26.40 -5.66 6.96
N ASN A 608 -26.03 -4.60 6.23
CA ASN A 608 -24.64 -4.17 6.18
C ASN A 608 -24.19 -3.68 7.56
N PHE A 609 -23.24 -4.40 8.17
CA PHE A 609 -22.70 -4.14 9.50
C PHE A 609 -21.22 -3.70 9.48
N ALA A 610 -20.72 -3.25 8.32
CA ALA A 610 -19.35 -2.77 8.20
C ALA A 610 -19.08 -1.60 9.16
N PRO A 611 -17.82 -1.44 9.65
CA PRO A 611 -17.45 -0.34 10.52
C PRO A 611 -17.73 1.04 9.91
N GLU A 612 -17.94 2.05 10.76
CA GLU A 612 -18.11 3.43 10.29
C GLU A 612 -16.84 3.91 9.56
N GLY A 613 -17.01 4.45 8.35
CA GLY A 613 -15.90 4.91 7.51
C GLY A 613 -15.28 3.85 6.59
N ALA A 614 -15.61 2.56 6.75
CA ALA A 614 -15.19 1.52 5.81
C ALA A 614 -15.93 1.65 4.46
N LEU A 615 -15.23 1.45 3.34
CA LEU A 615 -15.84 1.51 2.01
C LEU A 615 -16.93 0.45 1.82
N ALA A 616 -16.76 -0.75 2.39
CA ALA A 616 -17.77 -1.81 2.37
C ALA A 616 -19.13 -1.38 2.92
N ARG A 617 -19.18 -0.33 3.76
CA ARG A 617 -20.43 0.25 4.28
C ARG A 617 -21.35 0.78 3.17
N SER A 618 -20.79 1.18 2.02
CA SER A 618 -21.59 1.64 0.87
C SER A 618 -22.19 0.51 0.05
N ALA A 619 -21.82 -0.75 0.30
CA ALA A 619 -22.36 -1.88 -0.42
C ALA A 619 -23.84 -2.09 -0.06
N PRO A 620 -24.77 -2.12 -1.04
CA PRO A 620 -26.19 -2.31 -0.78
C PRO A 620 -26.46 -3.77 -0.38
N SER A 621 -27.30 -3.96 0.65
CA SER A 621 -27.77 -5.30 1.03
C SER A 621 -28.65 -5.91 -0.07
N GLY A 622 -28.69 -7.23 -0.19
CA GLY A 622 -29.60 -7.89 -1.11
C GLY A 622 -29.04 -8.13 -2.51
N VAL A 623 -27.71 -8.17 -2.68
CA VAL A 623 -27.07 -8.34 -4.00
C VAL A 623 -26.38 -9.69 -4.11
N GLY A 624 -26.70 -10.46 -5.15
CA GLY A 624 -26.07 -11.76 -5.40
C GLY A 624 -24.63 -11.66 -5.89
N ILE A 625 -24.41 -10.98 -7.02
CA ILE A 625 -23.11 -10.75 -7.64
C ILE A 625 -23.02 -9.28 -8.06
N LEU A 626 -21.95 -8.58 -7.67
CA LEU A 626 -21.72 -7.18 -8.00
C LEU A 626 -20.40 -7.02 -8.76
N LEU A 627 -20.47 -6.37 -9.92
CA LEU A 627 -19.33 -5.92 -10.71
C LEU A 627 -19.26 -4.39 -10.64
N LEU A 628 -18.18 -3.84 -10.09
CA LEU A 628 -18.00 -2.39 -9.94
C LEU A 628 -16.70 -1.92 -10.62
N GLY A 629 -16.84 -1.25 -11.77
CA GLY A 629 -15.73 -0.71 -12.57
C GLY A 629 -14.76 -1.77 -13.12
N THR A 630 -15.10 -3.06 -13.07
CA THR A 630 -14.25 -4.15 -13.57
C THR A 630 -14.37 -4.33 -15.08
N ASP A 631 -13.29 -4.79 -15.70
CA ASP A 631 -13.16 -4.99 -17.13
C ASP A 631 -13.08 -6.47 -17.53
N ASN A 632 -13.73 -6.80 -18.64
CA ASN A 632 -13.69 -8.12 -19.27
C ASN A 632 -14.04 -9.26 -18.32
N ALA A 633 -14.88 -9.01 -17.30
CA ALA A 633 -15.37 -10.06 -16.43
C ALA A 633 -16.41 -10.92 -17.16
N GLU A 634 -16.44 -12.22 -16.88
CA GLU A 634 -17.37 -13.19 -17.47
C GLU A 634 -18.16 -13.87 -16.34
N VAL A 635 -19.48 -13.69 -16.30
CA VAL A 635 -20.36 -14.22 -15.24
C VAL A 635 -21.34 -15.21 -15.86
N TYR A 636 -21.19 -16.51 -15.58
CA TYR A 636 -21.96 -17.53 -16.26
C TYR A 636 -22.24 -18.81 -15.49
N ASN A 637 -23.30 -19.54 -15.86
CA ASN A 637 -23.69 -20.81 -15.22
C ASN A 637 -23.92 -20.74 -13.69
N ASN A 638 -24.13 -19.55 -13.13
CA ASN A 638 -24.42 -19.40 -11.70
C ASN A 638 -25.92 -19.62 -11.43
N VAL A 639 -26.24 -20.05 -10.22
CA VAL A 639 -27.61 -20.01 -9.66
C VAL A 639 -27.70 -18.82 -8.73
N VAL A 640 -28.49 -17.81 -9.10
CA VAL A 640 -28.60 -16.54 -8.35
C VAL A 640 -30.05 -16.30 -7.94
N ARG A 641 -30.35 -16.38 -6.64
CA ARG A 641 -31.76 -16.35 -6.20
C ARG A 641 -32.03 -15.72 -4.84
N ASN A 642 -33.27 -15.30 -4.64
CA ASN A 642 -33.80 -14.78 -3.37
C ASN A 642 -33.09 -13.51 -2.83
N ASN A 643 -32.34 -12.80 -3.67
CA ASN A 643 -31.66 -11.57 -3.27
C ASN A 643 -32.62 -10.38 -3.35
N LYS A 644 -32.77 -9.64 -2.24
CA LYS A 644 -33.76 -8.55 -2.06
C LYS A 644 -33.62 -7.44 -3.11
N THR A 645 -32.39 -7.08 -3.47
CA THR A 645 -32.05 -5.95 -4.34
C THR A 645 -31.88 -6.35 -5.79
N THR A 646 -30.99 -7.29 -6.10
CA THR A 646 -30.83 -7.79 -7.47
C THR A 646 -30.00 -9.08 -7.49
N GLY A 647 -30.06 -9.81 -8.61
CA GLY A 647 -29.21 -10.98 -8.83
C GLY A 647 -27.79 -10.55 -9.19
N VAL A 648 -27.61 -9.97 -10.38
CA VAL A 648 -26.32 -9.49 -10.89
C VAL A 648 -26.37 -7.97 -11.12
N ALA A 649 -25.41 -7.23 -10.58
CA ALA A 649 -25.27 -5.79 -10.77
C ALA A 649 -23.97 -5.45 -11.52
N VAL A 650 -24.03 -4.52 -12.47
CA VAL A 650 -22.88 -3.98 -13.20
C VAL A 650 -22.92 -2.45 -13.15
N PHE A 651 -21.94 -1.84 -12.49
CA PHE A 651 -21.91 -0.40 -12.23
C PHE A 651 -20.54 0.21 -12.49
N SER A 652 -20.52 1.48 -12.84
CA SER A 652 -19.33 2.33 -12.75
C SER A 652 -19.05 2.77 -11.33
N LEU A 653 -17.77 3.04 -11.02
CA LEU A 653 -17.38 3.60 -9.72
C LEU A 653 -18.14 4.88 -9.41
N THR A 654 -18.16 5.82 -10.36
CA THR A 654 -18.84 7.12 -10.20
C THR A 654 -20.37 6.98 -10.17
N GLY A 655 -20.93 5.93 -10.78
CA GLY A 655 -22.37 5.67 -10.80
C GLY A 655 -22.95 5.38 -9.42
N THR A 656 -22.10 4.99 -8.46
CA THR A 656 -22.49 4.80 -7.05
C THR A 656 -22.69 6.12 -6.30
N GLY A 657 -22.12 7.23 -6.78
CA GLY A 657 -22.04 8.49 -6.04
C GLY A 657 -21.07 8.47 -4.85
N VAL A 658 -20.40 7.35 -4.59
CA VAL A 658 -19.38 7.22 -3.52
C VAL A 658 -18.07 7.88 -3.93
N PHE A 659 -17.74 7.85 -5.23
CA PHE A 659 -16.48 8.36 -5.74
C PHE A 659 -16.68 9.58 -6.65
N ASP A 660 -15.91 10.65 -6.41
CA ASP A 660 -15.82 11.80 -7.30
C ASP A 660 -14.87 11.49 -8.46
N VAL A 661 -15.31 11.74 -9.70
CA VAL A 661 -14.53 11.54 -10.92
C VAL A 661 -13.18 12.27 -10.91
N ASN A 662 -13.07 13.38 -10.16
CA ASN A 662 -11.85 14.18 -10.07
C ASN A 662 -10.82 13.60 -9.08
N GLU A 663 -11.21 12.61 -8.26
CA GLU A 663 -10.38 11.98 -7.23
C GLU A 663 -9.90 10.57 -7.65
N LEU A 664 -10.29 10.13 -8.86
CA LEU A 664 -9.96 8.82 -9.39
C LEU A 664 -8.62 8.83 -10.14
N ASP A 665 -7.80 7.83 -9.83
CA ASP A 665 -6.57 7.50 -10.56
C ASP A 665 -6.64 6.12 -11.25
N VAL A 666 -7.87 5.64 -11.46
CA VAL A 666 -8.25 4.42 -12.18
C VAL A 666 -9.34 4.72 -13.21
N GLY A 667 -9.52 3.79 -14.15
CA GLY A 667 -10.68 3.77 -15.03
C GLY A 667 -11.97 3.46 -14.25
N PRO A 668 -12.98 4.35 -14.24
CA PRO A 668 -14.21 4.13 -13.46
C PRO A 668 -15.25 3.25 -14.15
N LEU A 669 -15.09 2.95 -15.44
CA LEU A 669 -16.16 2.40 -16.27
C LEU A 669 -16.02 0.88 -16.38
N PRO A 670 -17.10 0.11 -16.25
CA PRO A 670 -17.03 -1.33 -16.46
C PRO A 670 -17.02 -1.61 -17.97
N GLU A 671 -16.00 -2.24 -18.53
CA GLU A 671 -15.89 -2.46 -19.97
C GLU A 671 -15.79 -3.94 -20.37
N GLY A 672 -16.42 -4.32 -21.48
CA GLY A 672 -16.25 -5.66 -22.07
C GLY A 672 -16.86 -6.83 -21.29
N ASN A 673 -17.51 -6.57 -20.15
CA ASN A 673 -18.10 -7.59 -19.30
C ASN A 673 -19.17 -8.41 -20.02
N TRP A 674 -19.32 -9.66 -19.63
CA TRP A 674 -20.28 -10.58 -20.24
C TRP A 674 -21.02 -11.41 -19.20
N VAL A 675 -22.33 -11.20 -19.10
CA VAL A 675 -23.23 -11.96 -18.24
C VAL A 675 -24.10 -12.88 -19.11
N HIS A 676 -24.02 -14.19 -18.92
CA HIS A 676 -24.75 -15.14 -19.77
C HIS A 676 -24.99 -16.49 -19.08
N ASP A 677 -26.01 -17.21 -19.51
CA ASP A 677 -26.29 -18.58 -19.07
C ASP A 677 -26.45 -18.75 -17.54
N ASN A 678 -26.86 -17.71 -16.81
CA ASN A 678 -27.16 -17.81 -15.39
C ASN A 678 -28.64 -18.19 -15.16
N THR A 679 -28.92 -18.82 -14.03
CA THR A 679 -30.28 -19.15 -13.60
C THR A 679 -30.71 -18.21 -12.48
N TYR A 680 -31.81 -17.50 -12.70
CA TYR A 680 -32.35 -16.55 -11.74
C TYR A 680 -33.69 -17.01 -11.15
N GLU A 681 -33.89 -16.74 -9.85
CA GLU A 681 -35.16 -16.99 -9.18
C GLU A 681 -35.40 -15.93 -8.08
N ASN A 682 -36.53 -15.23 -8.13
CA ASN A 682 -37.01 -14.37 -7.03
C ASN A 682 -35.98 -13.30 -6.55
N ASN A 683 -35.34 -12.59 -7.47
CA ASN A 683 -34.48 -11.44 -7.12
C ASN A 683 -35.23 -10.10 -7.27
N GLY A 684 -34.76 -9.06 -6.58
CA GLY A 684 -35.25 -7.69 -6.77
C GLY A 684 -36.68 -7.44 -6.27
N TYR A 685 -37.10 -8.13 -5.21
CA TYR A 685 -38.47 -8.00 -4.68
C TYR A 685 -38.62 -6.97 -3.55
N ASP A 686 -37.52 -6.57 -2.89
CA ASP A 686 -37.53 -5.58 -1.81
C ASP A 686 -36.17 -4.86 -1.70
N PRO A 687 -35.80 -4.02 -2.69
CA PRO A 687 -34.45 -3.50 -2.79
C PRO A 687 -34.03 -2.64 -1.60
N ASP A 688 -32.72 -2.56 -1.39
CA ASP A 688 -32.08 -1.69 -0.41
C ASP A 688 -32.58 -0.23 -0.57
N PRO A 689 -32.78 0.52 0.53
CA PRO A 689 -33.19 1.92 0.48
C PRO A 689 -32.35 2.78 -0.47
N PHE A 690 -31.03 2.59 -0.52
CA PHE A 690 -30.15 3.33 -1.43
C PHE A 690 -30.55 3.10 -2.89
N VAL A 691 -30.80 1.85 -3.28
CA VAL A 691 -31.21 1.51 -4.65
C VAL A 691 -32.65 1.96 -4.94
N LYS A 692 -33.54 1.96 -3.93
CA LYS A 692 -34.90 2.52 -4.05
C LYS A 692 -34.87 4.02 -4.36
N GLU A 693 -33.94 4.76 -3.78
CA GLU A 693 -33.80 6.21 -3.99
C GLU A 693 -33.36 6.56 -5.41
N LEU A 694 -32.64 5.67 -6.11
CA LEU A 694 -32.33 5.82 -7.53
C LEU A 694 -33.59 5.81 -8.42
N GLY A 695 -34.73 5.34 -7.90
CA GLY A 695 -36.00 5.34 -8.63
C GLY A 695 -36.05 4.41 -9.84
N ILE A 696 -35.08 3.50 -9.96
CA ILE A 696 -34.98 2.53 -11.05
C ILE A 696 -35.69 1.22 -10.68
N PRO A 697 -36.47 0.61 -11.60
CA PRO A 697 -36.97 -0.75 -11.41
C PRO A 697 -35.81 -1.72 -11.17
N VAL A 698 -35.94 -2.60 -10.18
CA VAL A 698 -34.96 -3.67 -9.94
C VAL A 698 -35.46 -4.99 -10.50
N GLY A 699 -34.56 -5.96 -10.65
CA GLY A 699 -34.86 -7.29 -11.16
C GLY A 699 -33.66 -8.22 -10.99
N ASP A 700 -33.62 -9.25 -11.83
CA ASP A 700 -32.51 -10.20 -11.85
C ASP A 700 -31.18 -9.56 -12.25
N ILE A 701 -31.21 -8.57 -13.15
CA ILE A 701 -30.02 -7.85 -13.61
C ILE A 701 -30.21 -6.34 -13.46
N LEU A 702 -29.20 -5.67 -12.88
CA LEU A 702 -29.13 -4.22 -12.77
C LEU A 702 -27.86 -3.69 -13.43
N TRP A 703 -28.00 -2.91 -14.49
CA TRP A 703 -26.90 -2.23 -15.17
C TRP A 703 -27.18 -0.73 -15.25
N ASP A 704 -26.21 0.08 -14.82
CA ASP A 704 -26.31 1.55 -14.82
C ASP A 704 -26.17 2.17 -16.22
N GLY A 705 -25.97 1.35 -17.26
CA GLY A 705 -25.79 1.81 -18.65
C GLY A 705 -24.38 2.28 -18.97
N SER A 706 -23.50 2.33 -17.98
CA SER A 706 -22.14 2.83 -18.11
C SER A 706 -21.21 1.82 -18.80
N GLY A 707 -20.08 2.36 -19.24
CA GLY A 707 -19.01 1.60 -19.87
C GLY A 707 -19.33 1.05 -21.25
N ASN A 708 -18.33 0.43 -21.87
CA ASN A 708 -18.36 0.05 -23.27
C ASN A 708 -18.41 -1.47 -23.45
N ASN A 709 -19.08 -1.92 -24.51
CA ASN A 709 -19.12 -3.32 -24.93
C ASN A 709 -19.57 -4.35 -23.87
N ASN A 710 -20.21 -3.94 -22.77
CA ASN A 710 -20.90 -4.85 -21.85
C ASN A 710 -21.97 -5.65 -22.60
N ARG A 711 -22.10 -6.93 -22.27
CA ARG A 711 -22.95 -7.91 -22.95
C ARG A 711 -23.76 -8.71 -21.95
N PHE A 712 -25.02 -8.94 -22.30
CA PHE A 712 -25.96 -9.71 -21.49
C PHE A 712 -26.75 -10.64 -22.40
N ASN A 713 -26.66 -11.94 -22.15
CA ASN A 713 -27.32 -12.98 -22.93
C ASN A 713 -28.22 -13.82 -22.01
N GLU A 714 -29.26 -13.18 -21.47
CA GLU A 714 -30.09 -13.71 -20.39
C GLU A 714 -31.58 -13.64 -20.77
N GLU A 715 -32.05 -14.61 -21.56
CA GLU A 715 -33.35 -14.52 -22.25
C GLU A 715 -34.57 -14.37 -21.32
N ASN A 716 -34.48 -14.91 -20.10
CA ASN A 716 -35.59 -14.95 -19.14
C ASN A 716 -35.39 -14.05 -17.92
N ALA A 717 -34.29 -13.30 -17.85
CA ALA A 717 -34.00 -12.42 -16.73
C ALA A 717 -34.83 -11.13 -16.81
N THR A 718 -35.40 -10.72 -15.68
CA THR A 718 -35.89 -9.35 -15.52
C THR A 718 -34.70 -8.40 -15.38
N SER A 719 -34.76 -7.23 -16.01
CA SER A 719 -33.61 -6.34 -15.99
C SER A 719 -33.97 -4.86 -15.98
N PHE A 720 -33.03 -4.07 -15.45
CA PHE A 720 -32.92 -2.65 -15.74
C PHE A 720 -31.55 -2.36 -16.37
N PRO A 721 -31.51 -1.69 -17.53
CA PRO A 721 -32.65 -1.33 -18.37
C PRO A 721 -33.40 -2.57 -18.90
N PRO A 722 -34.67 -2.46 -19.33
CA PRO A 722 -35.45 -3.60 -19.82
C PRO A 722 -34.94 -4.24 -21.12
N LEU A 723 -34.00 -3.59 -21.81
CA LEU A 723 -33.38 -4.09 -23.03
C LEU A 723 -31.86 -4.06 -22.84
N LEU A 724 -31.27 -5.21 -22.60
CA LEU A 724 -29.81 -5.31 -22.45
C LEU A 724 -29.14 -5.62 -23.81
N PRO A 725 -27.95 -5.04 -24.09
CA PRO A 725 -27.19 -5.37 -25.29
C PRO A 725 -26.61 -6.78 -25.19
N GLY A 726 -26.90 -7.65 -26.15
CA GLY A 726 -26.29 -8.99 -26.24
C GLY A 726 -25.09 -9.05 -27.19
N ASP A 727 -24.33 -10.15 -27.16
CA ASP A 727 -23.13 -10.31 -28.03
C ASP A 727 -23.44 -10.25 -29.54
N GLY A 728 -24.65 -10.68 -29.95
CA GLY A 728 -25.11 -10.62 -31.34
C GLY A 728 -25.43 -9.22 -31.88
N TRP A 729 -25.40 -8.17 -31.04
CA TRP A 729 -25.67 -6.80 -31.48
C TRP A 729 -24.45 -6.20 -32.20
N PRO A 730 -24.61 -5.58 -33.40
CA PRO A 730 -23.52 -4.88 -34.06
C PRO A 730 -22.91 -3.82 -33.13
N GLY A 731 -21.59 -3.68 -33.11
CA GLY A 731 -20.91 -2.77 -32.17
C GLY A 731 -21.36 -1.30 -32.26
N PHE A 732 -21.75 -0.81 -33.44
CA PHE A 732 -22.33 0.54 -33.57
C PHE A 732 -23.72 0.65 -32.92
N VAL A 733 -24.48 -0.44 -32.86
CA VAL A 733 -25.80 -0.46 -32.21
C VAL A 733 -25.64 -0.45 -30.69
N ARG A 734 -24.72 -1.27 -30.16
CA ARG A 734 -24.39 -1.28 -28.72
C ARG A 734 -23.94 0.10 -28.25
N ARG A 735 -23.01 0.75 -28.99
CA ARG A 735 -22.57 2.12 -28.70
C ARG A 735 -23.71 3.14 -28.77
N GLY A 736 -24.52 3.11 -29.83
CA GLY A 736 -25.66 4.02 -29.96
C GLY A 736 -26.68 3.87 -28.82
N TYR A 737 -26.93 2.63 -28.40
CA TYR A 737 -27.80 2.33 -27.26
C TYR A 737 -27.21 2.83 -25.94
N GLY A 738 -25.97 2.47 -25.62
CA GLY A 738 -25.28 2.90 -24.39
C GLY A 738 -25.18 4.43 -24.27
N ASN A 739 -24.79 5.12 -25.34
CA ASN A 739 -24.72 6.59 -25.36
C ASN A 739 -26.10 7.26 -25.11
N ILE A 740 -27.17 6.72 -25.69
CA ILE A 740 -28.53 7.23 -25.43
C ILE A 740 -28.94 6.94 -23.99
N LEU A 741 -28.68 5.75 -23.49
CA LEU A 741 -29.03 5.35 -22.13
C LEU A 741 -28.32 6.23 -21.10
N ASN A 742 -27.01 6.42 -21.23
CA ASN A 742 -26.22 7.30 -20.37
C ASN A 742 -26.74 8.75 -20.40
N PHE A 743 -27.08 9.26 -21.59
CA PHE A 743 -27.68 10.59 -21.71
C PHE A 743 -29.05 10.67 -21.00
N LEU A 744 -29.90 9.65 -21.14
CA LEU A 744 -31.22 9.63 -20.52
C LEU A 744 -31.14 9.50 -19.01
N ILE A 745 -30.26 8.65 -18.48
CA ILE A 745 -30.02 8.50 -17.04
C ILE A 745 -29.51 9.83 -16.46
N GLY A 746 -28.54 10.47 -17.14
CA GLY A 746 -28.00 11.78 -16.77
C GLY A 746 -29.00 12.96 -16.80
N LEU A 747 -30.20 12.78 -17.35
CA LEU A 747 -31.27 13.79 -17.29
C LEU A 747 -32.16 13.66 -16.05
N VAL A 748 -32.09 12.52 -15.35
CA VAL A 748 -32.98 12.18 -14.23
C VAL A 748 -32.22 12.15 -12.90
N SER A 749 -30.92 11.86 -12.94
CA SER A 749 -29.92 12.16 -11.89
C SER A 749 -29.61 13.65 -11.83
#